data_AF-A0A9D4C546-F1
#
_entry.id   AF-A0A9D4C546-F1
#
_cell.length_a   1.000
_cell.length_b   1.000
_cell.length_c   1.000
_cell.angle_alpha   90.00
_cell.angle_beta   90.00
_cell.angle_gamma   90.00
#
_symmetry.space_group_name_H-M   'P 1'
#
loop_
_entity.id
_entity.type
_entity.pdbx_description
1 polymer ?
#
loop_
_entity_poly.entity_id
_entity_poly.type
_entity_poly.pdbx_seq_one_letter_code
_entity_poly.pdbx_strand_id
1 'polypeptide(L)'
;MAAPGTEPDKTEEQLQAISIARNAVNYIEKFERYDCQENLAFMQTHWMLSTEDFRYPTDPPMGLISNINPQNSNTCVILIPEEDHTPPLDYRELHQIVRELTMGLYVLNQTPTLSLEANFDQSTTCQLPPAYQDTRIGQIMISVDYMMKCLWHGCYFPKDKRTKFSEKWRSSLDVNANGKPETKKTLITEFLNCGLQDITKDPDYATAYDKLPVESSGDTEMAEERRFFMSHADDLTVQMTLFQKHVTHYKDMFVMDSDWVVSSVVKVLDDRLDALSYERLNSRLQLHEQLIMENLDKKAEIRRQLYLLKVIGYMTPFLIGMKKRMKIPDINRLLPNLTEAPKPPNPHQEAFMRHISMLNNGDECRTERELPPLMLSSDFKCKNFYFGNHYFHLHGGIMIDLDTDQLTEDDKYSGSYEKTMKEASTYLAKLLTLENTMLEHYKVPTTVIDGKSYYVMCLDFETFYPTNPQKPLWVKVYHEELNKLKPKKLPVSDIHLHEQFKKYFGYKKAIKCKTPYNGLKECAKRGLVAMFFALTRKMMQASRLGKQDEHGLSLLHYAAMNNHPQIIAILLIQSMDVNVRRNNIMGTGSRAASAKDNREMVMVTPQPGSLGPTAIHVAARCGALDTVACLLANYANILATDQDGWAPIHHAAFFDHYPVVRLMIRKNKGLMELVTKNDLRSTPILLAASSGGLSVLKGLISSGADYRRLDGEGNGIVSLAALRFHTNVLEYLIEWNNPDVHVWQILVGMLKSNDQKKKDSSVKCLEVLSTSKPDHWKSILEAEGVPALVDLLKIDNEELQCVAASVLCNISEQTEVRQALTKCKAGPILIKLLSSPVDDVQSRASIILSDLACVEGNQELIAQENGITPLVALLESELEDVLVNAVNAIRVLCENNRTNKTLVAEAQGLEPLVEFLTVDSAILQAATAATIAAVASGHEENQNILLDEGAAKPLVDLIKGRNVRVQVKAANALESMATNNARCQKAFLDLDAPKVLLKLLKNISEEVREQGACALWSLSGGTKGTNTQQKYIAEITGITLIHQMLLESTEKLLTV
;
A
#
# COMPACT_ATOMS: atom_id res chain seq x y z
N MET A 1 -19.51 -14.48 81.75
CA MET A 1 -19.45 -13.11 81.21
C MET A 1 -18.02 -12.60 81.36
N ALA A 2 -17.26 -12.66 80.27
CA ALA A 2 -16.02 -11.91 80.11
C ALA A 2 -16.20 -11.08 78.83
N ALA A 3 -16.14 -9.76 78.96
CA ALA A 3 -16.31 -8.83 77.86
C ALA A 3 -15.13 -8.92 76.87
N PRO A 4 -15.36 -8.84 75.55
CA PRO A 4 -14.29 -8.90 74.57
C PRO A 4 -13.50 -7.59 74.56
N GLY A 5 -12.18 -7.71 74.51
CA GLY A 5 -11.25 -6.58 74.44
C GLY A 5 -11.48 -5.74 73.19
N THR A 6 -11.50 -4.42 73.40
CA THR A 6 -11.44 -3.39 72.37
C THR A 6 -10.13 -3.52 71.58
N GLU A 7 -10.24 -3.76 70.26
CA GLU A 7 -9.11 -3.59 69.33
C GLU A 7 -8.57 -2.15 69.42
N PRO A 8 -7.25 -1.93 69.26
CA PRO A 8 -6.69 -0.57 69.22
C PRO A 8 -7.22 0.18 67.99
N ASP A 9 -7.60 1.46 68.18
CA ASP A 9 -8.00 2.36 67.09
C ASP A 9 -6.91 2.41 66.01
N LYS A 10 -7.24 1.93 64.82
CA LYS A 10 -6.35 1.94 63.66
C LYS A 10 -6.18 3.38 63.16
N THR A 11 -4.95 3.82 62.93
CA THR A 11 -4.68 5.17 62.41
C THR A 11 -5.22 5.33 60.98
N GLU A 12 -5.53 6.56 60.56
CA GLU A 12 -6.02 6.88 59.20
C GLU A 12 -5.10 6.32 58.10
N GLU A 13 -3.79 6.32 58.36
CA GLU A 13 -2.76 5.74 57.49
C GLU A 13 -2.88 4.22 57.35
N GLN A 14 -3.21 3.51 58.44
CA GLN A 14 -3.46 2.07 58.42
C GLN A 14 -4.74 1.73 57.65
N LEU A 15 -5.78 2.55 57.76
CA LEU A 15 -7.02 2.39 56.99
C LEU A 15 -6.78 2.59 55.49
N GLN A 16 -5.95 3.57 55.11
CA GLN A 16 -5.57 3.80 53.72
C GLN A 16 -4.78 2.62 53.14
N ALA A 17 -3.79 2.09 53.88
CA ALA A 17 -3.02 0.92 53.47
C ALA A 17 -3.89 -0.34 53.28
N ILE A 18 -4.86 -0.56 54.19
CA ILE A 18 -5.82 -1.67 54.08
C ILE A 18 -6.71 -1.50 52.84
N SER A 19 -7.17 -0.28 52.55
CA SER A 19 -7.97 0.03 51.36
C SER A 19 -7.20 -0.27 50.06
N ILE A 20 -5.94 0.16 49.98
CA ILE A 20 -5.06 -0.11 48.83
C ILE A 20 -4.85 -1.61 48.64
N ALA A 21 -4.56 -2.36 49.72
CA ALA A 21 -4.39 -3.81 49.65
C ALA A 21 -5.67 -4.52 49.18
N ARG A 22 -6.84 -4.10 49.68
CA ARG A 22 -8.13 -4.64 49.21
C ARG A 22 -8.36 -4.36 47.73
N ASN A 23 -8.04 -3.16 47.25
CA ASN A 23 -8.18 -2.80 45.84
C ASN A 23 -7.22 -3.62 44.96
N ALA A 24 -5.99 -3.86 45.41
CA ALA A 24 -5.02 -4.71 44.72
C ALA A 24 -5.54 -6.15 44.57
N VAL A 25 -6.07 -6.74 45.63
CA VAL A 25 -6.68 -8.08 45.60
C VAL A 25 -7.87 -8.11 44.63
N ASN A 26 -8.80 -7.16 44.76
CA ASN A 26 -9.96 -7.07 43.86
C ASN A 26 -9.56 -6.90 42.39
N TYR A 27 -8.48 -6.18 42.09
CA TYR A 27 -7.98 -6.01 40.73
C TYR A 27 -7.42 -7.32 40.18
N ILE A 28 -6.65 -8.05 40.97
CA ILE A 28 -6.04 -9.33 40.58
C ILE A 28 -7.11 -10.42 40.38
N GLU A 29 -8.15 -10.43 41.22
CA GLU A 29 -9.28 -11.38 41.11
C GLU A 29 -10.09 -11.22 39.81
N LYS A 30 -9.94 -10.11 39.07
CA LYS A 30 -10.58 -9.93 37.75
C LYS A 30 -9.97 -10.81 36.66
N PHE A 31 -8.73 -11.24 36.82
CA PHE A 31 -8.03 -12.02 35.79
C PHE A 31 -8.40 -13.49 35.87
N GLU A 32 -8.60 -14.12 34.70
CA GLU A 32 -8.73 -15.57 34.66
C GLU A 32 -7.40 -16.23 35.03
N ARG A 33 -7.47 -17.52 35.35
CA ARG A 33 -6.28 -18.30 35.72
C ARG A 33 -5.19 -18.27 34.64
N TYR A 34 -5.57 -18.33 33.37
CA TYR A 34 -4.61 -18.28 32.26
C TYR A 34 -3.96 -16.90 32.17
N ASP A 35 -4.73 -15.82 32.26
CA ASP A 35 -4.20 -14.44 32.24
C ASP A 35 -3.24 -14.18 33.39
N CYS A 36 -3.54 -14.70 34.58
CA CYS A 36 -2.61 -14.67 35.70
C CYS A 36 -1.29 -15.38 35.38
N GLN A 37 -1.32 -16.53 34.69
CA GLN A 37 -0.12 -17.27 34.30
C GLN A 37 0.68 -16.52 33.24
N GLU A 38 -0.02 -15.94 32.27
CA GLU A 38 0.55 -15.12 31.22
C GLU A 38 1.25 -13.89 31.82
N ASN A 39 0.58 -13.16 32.71
CA ASN A 39 1.15 -12.05 33.48
C ASN A 39 2.42 -12.48 34.24
N LEU A 40 2.37 -13.59 34.97
CA LEU A 40 3.53 -14.08 35.71
C LEU A 40 4.69 -14.47 34.79
N ALA A 41 4.41 -15.03 33.61
CA ALA A 41 5.43 -15.34 32.62
C ALA A 41 6.06 -14.05 32.07
N PHE A 42 5.25 -13.09 31.61
CA PHE A 42 5.71 -11.77 31.16
C PHE A 42 6.57 -11.07 32.22
N MET A 43 6.14 -11.03 33.48
CA MET A 43 6.91 -10.45 34.59
C MET A 43 8.26 -11.13 34.86
N GLN A 44 8.54 -12.29 34.28
CA GLN A 44 9.82 -13.01 34.42
C GLN A 44 10.68 -12.93 33.15
N THR A 45 10.08 -12.55 32.02
CA THR A 45 10.68 -12.73 30.69
C THR A 45 10.62 -11.47 29.84
N HIS A 46 10.03 -10.38 30.33
CA HIS A 46 10.04 -9.12 29.60
C HIS A 46 11.38 -8.43 29.76
N TRP A 47 11.99 -7.98 28.66
CA TRP A 47 13.24 -7.24 28.67
C TRP A 47 13.12 -5.83 29.31
N MET A 48 11.91 -5.39 29.70
CA MET A 48 11.66 -4.13 30.40
C MET A 48 11.88 -4.21 31.92
N LEU A 49 12.20 -5.40 32.45
CA LEU A 49 12.47 -5.60 33.87
C LEU A 49 13.73 -4.85 34.33
N SER A 50 13.84 -4.61 35.64
CA SER A 50 14.99 -3.92 36.21
C SER A 50 16.26 -4.75 36.07
N THR A 51 17.43 -4.11 36.03
CA THR A 51 18.74 -4.79 35.98
C THR A 51 18.99 -5.69 37.20
N GLU A 52 18.30 -5.45 38.32
CA GLU A 52 18.38 -6.27 39.54
C GLU A 52 17.63 -7.60 39.39
N ASP A 53 16.65 -7.67 38.49
CA ASP A 53 15.85 -8.87 38.20
C ASP A 53 16.45 -9.74 37.07
N PHE A 54 17.40 -9.19 36.30
CA PHE A 54 18.03 -9.83 35.16
C PHE A 54 19.39 -10.44 35.57
N ARG A 55 19.65 -11.70 35.17
CA ARG A 55 20.98 -12.32 35.37
C ARG A 55 22.05 -11.77 34.42
N TYR A 56 21.66 -10.97 33.43
CA TYR A 56 22.52 -10.35 32.42
C TYR A 56 22.12 -8.89 32.21
N PRO A 57 23.07 -7.94 32.09
CA PRO A 57 22.75 -6.57 31.74
C PRO A 57 22.09 -6.51 30.35
N THR A 58 20.99 -5.79 30.23
CA THR A 58 20.30 -5.51 28.95
C THR A 58 20.23 -4.01 28.73
N ASP A 59 20.59 -3.55 27.53
CA ASP A 59 20.55 -2.12 27.22
C ASP A 59 19.10 -1.64 27.02
N PRO A 60 18.69 -0.52 27.63
CA PRO A 60 17.40 0.08 27.32
C PRO A 60 17.28 0.46 25.83
N PRO A 61 16.04 0.55 25.31
CA PRO A 61 15.75 1.32 24.11
C PRO A 61 16.26 2.76 24.27
N MET A 62 16.72 3.32 23.16
CA MET A 62 17.30 4.65 23.10
C MET A 62 16.23 5.73 23.04
N GLY A 63 16.67 6.99 23.20
CA GLY A 63 15.82 8.16 23.03
C GLY A 63 15.02 8.46 24.31
N LEU A 64 13.69 8.56 24.24
CA LEU A 64 12.83 8.90 25.39
C LEU A 64 13.13 8.01 26.61
N ILE A 65 13.29 6.71 26.39
CA ILE A 65 13.46 5.75 27.48
C ILE A 65 14.82 5.93 28.20
N SER A 66 15.89 6.23 27.48
CA SER A 66 17.24 6.36 28.06
C SER A 66 17.61 7.81 28.43
N ASN A 67 17.04 8.82 27.76
CA ASN A 67 17.53 10.20 27.79
C ASN A 67 16.59 11.19 28.48
N ILE A 68 15.35 10.83 28.84
CA ILE A 68 14.49 11.71 29.64
C ILE A 68 15.22 12.05 30.95
N ASN A 69 15.40 13.35 31.22
CA ASN A 69 15.96 13.84 32.47
C ASN A 69 14.93 14.79 33.10
N PRO A 70 14.01 14.29 33.94
CA PRO A 70 13.01 15.16 34.55
C PRO A 70 13.75 16.13 35.47
N GLN A 71 13.51 17.44 35.32
CA GLN A 71 13.96 18.39 36.35
C GLN A 71 13.22 18.06 37.66
N ASN A 72 13.60 18.66 38.79
CA ASN A 72 12.98 18.40 40.10
C ASN A 72 11.45 18.64 40.16
N SER A 73 10.83 19.11 39.08
CA SER A 73 9.38 19.31 39.01
C SER A 73 8.63 17.97 39.00
N ASN A 74 7.46 17.98 39.62
CA ASN A 74 6.54 16.85 39.61
C ASN A 74 5.46 17.02 38.53
N THR A 75 5.55 18.05 37.68
CA THR A 75 4.51 18.39 36.71
C THR A 75 5.14 18.52 35.34
N CYS A 76 4.60 17.80 34.36
CA CYS A 76 5.00 17.87 32.97
C CYS A 76 3.81 18.28 32.10
N VAL A 77 4.11 18.98 31.01
CA VAL A 77 3.14 19.31 29.97
C VAL A 77 3.50 18.56 28.68
N ILE A 78 2.49 17.98 28.04
CA ILE A 78 2.58 17.33 26.75
C ILE A 78 1.77 18.15 25.75
N LEU A 79 2.44 18.63 24.71
CA LEU A 79 1.85 19.34 23.59
C LEU A 79 1.50 18.33 22.50
N ILE A 80 0.20 18.18 22.25
CA ILE A 80 -0.35 17.28 21.24
C ILE A 80 -0.81 18.13 20.06
N PRO A 81 -0.18 18.05 18.87
CA PRO A 81 -0.54 18.89 17.72
C PRO A 81 -1.99 18.64 17.30
N GLU A 82 -2.76 19.70 17.04
CA GLU A 82 -4.10 19.59 16.47
C GLU A 82 -4.04 19.10 15.02
N GLU A 83 -4.86 18.10 14.66
CA GLU A 83 -4.96 17.57 13.30
C GLU A 83 -6.30 17.97 12.66
N ASP A 84 -6.25 18.47 11.44
CA ASP A 84 -7.44 18.92 10.70
C ASP A 84 -8.47 17.80 10.54
N HIS A 85 -9.75 18.16 10.59
CA HIS A 85 -10.89 17.24 10.41
C HIS A 85 -10.95 16.08 11.43
N THR A 86 -10.25 16.19 12.56
CA THR A 86 -10.31 15.21 13.65
C THR A 86 -11.23 15.71 14.77
N PRO A 87 -12.13 14.88 15.33
CA PRO A 87 -12.94 15.27 16.47
C PRO A 87 -12.08 15.71 17.67
N PRO A 88 -12.53 16.70 18.47
CA PRO A 88 -11.75 17.21 19.58
C PRO A 88 -11.47 16.13 20.64
N LEU A 89 -10.29 16.23 21.26
CA LEU A 89 -9.90 15.35 22.36
C LEU A 89 -10.70 15.66 23.63
N ASP A 90 -10.89 14.62 24.45
CA ASP A 90 -11.51 14.71 25.76
C ASP A 90 -10.50 14.37 26.85
N TYR A 91 -10.36 15.24 27.84
CA TYR A 91 -9.39 15.12 28.94
C TYR A 91 -9.63 13.86 29.79
N ARG A 92 -10.89 13.43 29.95
CA ARG A 92 -11.23 12.20 30.70
C ARG A 92 -10.78 10.96 29.95
N GLU A 93 -10.90 10.95 28.63
CA GLU A 93 -10.42 9.85 27.79
C GLU A 93 -8.88 9.78 27.78
N LEU A 94 -8.20 10.93 27.66
CA LEU A 94 -6.73 10.99 27.78
C LEU A 94 -6.25 10.51 29.14
N HIS A 95 -6.91 10.92 30.23
CA HIS A 95 -6.64 10.42 31.57
C HIS A 95 -6.93 8.92 31.75
N GLN A 96 -7.96 8.40 31.08
CA GLN A 96 -8.23 6.97 31.05
C GLN A 96 -7.08 6.21 30.36
N ILE A 97 -6.58 6.71 29.23
CA ILE A 97 -5.41 6.12 28.54
C ILE A 97 -4.17 6.14 29.45
N VAL A 98 -3.88 7.27 30.10
CA VAL A 98 -2.72 7.36 31.02
C VAL A 98 -2.85 6.40 32.19
N ARG A 99 -4.04 6.25 32.77
CA ARG A 99 -4.31 5.30 33.85
C ARG A 99 -4.04 3.86 33.39
N GLU A 100 -4.57 3.46 32.24
CA GLU A 100 -4.42 2.12 31.68
C GLU A 100 -2.94 1.82 31.33
N LEU A 101 -2.24 2.77 30.71
CA LEU A 101 -0.79 2.67 30.48
C LEU A 101 -0.02 2.56 31.80
N THR A 102 -0.39 3.32 32.83
CA THR A 102 0.26 3.25 34.14
C THR A 102 0.11 1.86 34.74
N MET A 103 -1.10 1.29 34.73
CA MET A 103 -1.33 -0.08 35.20
C MET A 103 -0.52 -1.11 34.38
N GLY A 104 -0.58 -1.07 33.05
CA GLY A 104 0.12 -2.02 32.20
C GLY A 104 1.65 -1.94 32.33
N LEU A 105 2.22 -0.74 32.26
CA LEU A 105 3.67 -0.52 32.22
C LEU A 105 4.32 -0.62 33.61
N TYR A 106 3.67 -0.09 34.66
CA TYR A 106 4.27 0.00 35.99
C TYR A 106 3.95 -1.23 36.86
N VAL A 107 2.75 -1.80 36.76
CA VAL A 107 2.33 -2.94 37.59
C VAL A 107 2.59 -4.27 36.88
N LEU A 108 2.18 -4.40 35.61
CA LEU A 108 2.19 -5.68 34.87
C LEU A 108 3.42 -5.87 33.95
N ASN A 109 4.20 -4.82 33.71
CA ASN A 109 5.35 -4.83 32.78
C ASN A 109 4.98 -5.27 31.35
N GLN A 110 3.83 -4.82 30.84
CA GLN A 110 3.35 -5.13 29.49
C GLN A 110 3.21 -3.84 28.68
N THR A 111 3.67 -3.87 27.42
CA THR A 111 3.41 -2.80 26.44
C THR A 111 2.12 -3.07 25.66
N PRO A 112 1.44 -2.04 25.12
CA PRO A 112 0.29 -2.24 24.26
C PRO A 112 0.75 -2.79 22.90
N THR A 113 0.36 -4.02 22.61
CA THR A 113 0.57 -4.70 21.32
C THR A 113 -0.69 -5.47 20.97
N LEU A 114 -0.98 -5.63 19.68
CA LEU A 114 -2.12 -6.43 19.23
C LEU A 114 -1.63 -7.38 18.13
N SER A 115 -2.06 -8.64 18.17
CA SER A 115 -1.96 -9.54 17.03
C SER A 115 -3.25 -10.32 16.83
N LEU A 116 -3.63 -10.53 15.57
CA LEU A 116 -4.76 -11.37 15.21
C LEU A 116 -4.27 -12.68 14.58
N GLU A 117 -4.81 -13.80 15.06
CA GLU A 117 -4.41 -15.13 14.59
C GLU A 117 -5.59 -16.11 14.48
N ALA A 118 -5.52 -16.98 13.48
CA ALA A 118 -6.52 -18.02 13.23
C ALA A 118 -6.62 -19.05 14.37
N ASN A 119 -7.85 -19.43 14.74
CA ASN A 119 -8.15 -20.60 15.57
C ASN A 119 -8.52 -21.81 14.73
N PHE A 120 -8.45 -23.00 15.33
CA PHE A 120 -8.88 -24.24 14.66
C PHE A 120 -10.37 -24.24 14.30
N ASP A 121 -11.21 -23.49 15.01
CA ASP A 121 -12.66 -23.42 14.79
C ASP A 121 -13.07 -22.33 13.79
N GLN A 122 -12.08 -21.82 13.04
CA GLN A 122 -12.18 -20.80 12.01
C GLN A 122 -12.47 -19.39 12.49
N SER A 123 -12.57 -19.16 13.81
CA SER A 123 -12.55 -17.81 14.36
C SER A 123 -11.15 -17.19 14.33
N THR A 124 -11.06 -15.88 14.52
CA THR A 124 -9.78 -15.19 14.71
C THR A 124 -9.65 -14.80 16.18
N THR A 125 -8.60 -15.27 16.87
CA THR A 125 -8.27 -14.82 18.23
C THR A 125 -7.63 -13.45 18.21
N CYS A 126 -8.06 -12.59 19.13
CA CYS A 126 -7.39 -11.35 19.47
C CYS A 126 -6.33 -11.61 20.55
N GLN A 127 -5.05 -11.58 20.17
CA GLN A 127 -3.93 -11.64 21.11
C GLN A 127 -3.61 -10.23 21.61
N LEU A 128 -4.21 -9.87 22.74
CA LEU A 128 -3.99 -8.61 23.45
C LEU A 128 -3.42 -8.91 24.84
N PRO A 129 -2.32 -8.25 25.27
CA PRO A 129 -1.74 -8.45 26.59
C PRO A 129 -2.80 -8.24 27.68
N PRO A 130 -2.85 -9.11 28.71
CA PRO A 130 -3.86 -9.03 29.77
C PRO A 130 -4.04 -7.64 30.39
N ALA A 131 -3.00 -6.80 30.43
CA ALA A 131 -3.08 -5.43 30.92
C ALA A 131 -4.06 -4.51 30.17
N TYR A 132 -4.27 -4.75 28.88
CA TYR A 132 -5.07 -3.91 27.98
C TYR A 132 -6.38 -4.56 27.56
N GLN A 133 -6.68 -5.70 28.18
CA GLN A 133 -7.91 -6.41 28.06
C GLN A 133 -9.04 -5.69 28.81
N ASP A 134 -10.16 -5.48 28.12
CA ASP A 134 -11.31 -4.73 28.63
C ASP A 134 -10.94 -3.29 29.05
N THR A 135 -10.11 -2.65 28.22
CA THR A 135 -9.67 -1.26 28.39
C THR A 135 -9.89 -0.41 27.14
N ARG A 136 -9.87 0.91 27.29
CA ARG A 136 -10.03 1.86 26.16
C ARG A 136 -8.90 1.73 25.14
N ILE A 137 -7.67 1.53 25.58
CA ILE A 137 -6.52 1.25 24.71
C ILE A 137 -6.78 0.00 23.87
N GLY A 138 -7.23 -1.10 24.49
CA GLY A 138 -7.57 -2.34 23.79
C GLY A 138 -8.62 -2.14 22.70
N GLN A 139 -9.68 -1.38 22.99
CA GLN A 139 -10.73 -1.07 22.02
C GLN A 139 -10.22 -0.25 20.82
N ILE A 140 -9.38 0.76 21.07
CA ILE A 140 -8.79 1.58 20.01
C ILE A 140 -7.94 0.71 19.09
N MET A 141 -7.08 -0.14 19.65
CA MET A 141 -6.22 -1.03 18.87
C MET A 141 -7.04 -2.02 18.04
N ILE A 142 -8.01 -2.70 18.65
CA ILE A 142 -8.87 -3.68 17.95
C ILE A 142 -9.64 -3.01 16.81
N SER A 143 -10.18 -1.82 17.04
CA SER A 143 -11.00 -1.13 16.04
C SER A 143 -10.18 -0.68 14.83
N VAL A 144 -8.99 -0.12 15.05
CA VAL A 144 -8.08 0.28 13.96
C VAL A 144 -7.58 -0.94 13.18
N ASP A 145 -7.10 -1.98 13.87
CA ASP A 145 -6.58 -3.18 13.19
C ASP A 145 -7.68 -3.89 12.40
N TYR A 146 -8.86 -4.07 13.00
CA TYR A 146 -9.98 -4.69 12.31
C TYR A 146 -10.39 -3.91 11.06
N MET A 147 -10.44 -2.57 11.13
CA MET A 147 -10.74 -1.73 9.97
C MET A 147 -9.68 -1.87 8.87
N MET A 148 -8.40 -1.87 9.24
CA MET A 148 -7.29 -2.12 8.32
C MET A 148 -7.49 -3.45 7.58
N LYS A 149 -7.89 -4.51 8.28
CA LYS A 149 -8.22 -5.80 7.64
C LYS A 149 -9.49 -5.75 6.79
N CYS A 150 -10.50 -5.00 7.21
CA CYS A 150 -11.72 -4.82 6.41
C CYS A 150 -11.43 -4.15 5.07
N LEU A 151 -10.55 -3.14 5.03
CA LEU A 151 -10.09 -2.52 3.79
C LEU A 151 -9.31 -3.50 2.92
N TRP A 152 -8.44 -4.30 3.55
CA TRP A 152 -7.62 -5.28 2.84
C TRP A 152 -8.46 -6.36 2.15
N HIS A 153 -9.51 -6.83 2.84
CA HIS A 153 -10.39 -7.90 2.37
C HIS A 153 -11.68 -7.41 1.69
N GLY A 154 -12.02 -6.12 1.79
CA GLY A 154 -13.22 -5.52 1.22
C GLY A 154 -14.56 -5.96 1.78
N CYS A 155 -14.56 -6.41 3.02
CA CYS A 155 -15.79 -6.70 3.74
C CYS A 155 -15.63 -6.38 5.21
N TYR A 156 -16.76 -6.14 5.89
CA TYR A 156 -16.75 -5.86 7.32
C TYR A 156 -17.99 -6.39 8.01
N PHE A 157 -17.88 -6.52 9.33
CA PHE A 157 -19.01 -6.74 10.22
C PHE A 157 -19.19 -5.49 11.09
N PRO A 158 -20.41 -4.93 11.19
CA PRO A 158 -20.72 -3.88 12.14
C PRO A 158 -20.39 -4.29 13.58
N LYS A 159 -19.91 -3.34 14.41
CA LYS A 159 -19.42 -3.61 15.77
C LYS A 159 -20.44 -4.36 16.65
N ASP A 160 -21.71 -3.99 16.58
CA ASP A 160 -22.82 -4.63 17.30
C ASP A 160 -23.05 -6.10 16.92
N LYS A 161 -22.69 -6.49 15.69
CA LYS A 161 -22.77 -7.87 15.21
C LYS A 161 -21.54 -8.68 15.59
N ARG A 162 -20.35 -8.05 15.62
CA ARG A 162 -19.09 -8.71 15.97
C ARG A 162 -19.06 -9.25 17.39
N THR A 163 -19.51 -8.46 18.37
CA THR A 163 -19.45 -8.82 19.81
C THR A 163 -20.21 -10.09 20.16
N LYS A 164 -21.24 -10.47 19.39
CA LYS A 164 -22.03 -11.70 19.57
C LYS A 164 -21.77 -12.74 18.48
N PHE A 165 -20.79 -12.49 17.59
CA PHE A 165 -20.57 -13.32 16.42
C PHE A 165 -20.14 -14.73 16.81
N SER A 166 -19.09 -14.88 17.63
CA SER A 166 -18.51 -16.20 17.93
C SER A 166 -19.49 -17.16 18.61
N GLU A 167 -20.41 -16.65 19.43
CA GLU A 167 -21.48 -17.44 20.08
C GLU A 167 -22.53 -17.92 19.08
N LYS A 168 -22.98 -17.04 18.18
CA LYS A 168 -23.94 -17.36 17.11
C LYS A 168 -23.34 -18.26 16.05
N TRP A 169 -22.08 -18.04 15.72
CA TRP A 169 -21.30 -18.80 14.75
C TRP A 169 -21.18 -20.28 15.15
N ARG A 170 -20.69 -20.53 16.37
CA ARG A 170 -20.48 -21.90 16.88
C ARG A 170 -21.79 -22.67 17.03
N SER A 171 -22.87 -21.99 17.41
CA SER A 171 -24.18 -22.62 17.54
C SER A 171 -24.87 -22.89 16.19
N SER A 172 -24.62 -22.08 15.15
CA SER A 172 -25.29 -22.22 13.85
C SER A 172 -24.67 -23.28 12.92
N LEU A 173 -23.36 -23.50 12.98
CA LEU A 173 -22.64 -24.34 12.01
C LEU A 173 -22.21 -25.74 12.48
N ASP A 174 -22.38 -26.05 13.77
CA ASP A 174 -21.98 -27.32 14.38
C ASP A 174 -20.54 -27.72 13.98
N VAL A 175 -19.57 -26.86 14.33
CA VAL A 175 -18.16 -27.03 13.93
C VAL A 175 -17.54 -28.17 14.75
N ASN A 176 -17.09 -29.22 14.07
CA ASN A 176 -16.52 -30.36 14.75
C ASN A 176 -15.10 -30.11 15.30
N ALA A 177 -14.55 -31.10 16.01
CA ALA A 177 -13.22 -31.02 16.61
C ALA A 177 -12.06 -30.81 15.62
N ASN A 178 -12.33 -30.87 14.31
CA ASN A 178 -11.37 -30.58 13.23
C ASN A 178 -11.60 -29.20 12.58
N GLY A 179 -12.51 -28.37 13.12
CA GLY A 179 -12.79 -27.07 12.54
C GLY A 179 -13.65 -27.10 11.30
N LYS A 180 -14.25 -28.25 10.95
CA LYS A 180 -15.11 -28.38 9.77
C LYS A 180 -16.56 -28.18 10.17
N PRO A 181 -17.31 -27.31 9.46
CA PRO A 181 -18.76 -27.22 9.62
C PRO A 181 -19.41 -28.57 9.28
N GLU A 182 -20.33 -29.06 10.10
CA GLU A 182 -21.09 -30.29 9.82
C GLU A 182 -22.47 -30.02 9.19
N THR A 183 -22.80 -28.75 8.92
CA THR A 183 -24.05 -28.35 8.30
C THR A 183 -24.02 -28.43 6.77
N LYS A 184 -25.18 -28.67 6.14
CA LYS A 184 -25.37 -28.62 4.69
C LYS A 184 -25.57 -27.20 4.12
N LYS A 185 -25.50 -26.17 4.97
CA LYS A 185 -25.77 -24.77 4.59
C LYS A 185 -24.56 -24.17 3.86
N THR A 186 -24.82 -23.28 2.91
CA THR A 186 -23.78 -22.48 2.25
C THR A 186 -23.22 -21.45 3.22
N LEU A 187 -21.91 -21.53 3.50
CA LEU A 187 -21.21 -20.67 4.45
C LEU A 187 -21.49 -19.18 4.20
N ILE A 188 -21.40 -18.72 2.95
CA ILE A 188 -21.56 -17.30 2.62
C ILE A 188 -22.94 -16.75 2.97
N THR A 189 -23.99 -17.55 2.79
CA THR A 189 -25.36 -17.17 3.13
C THR A 189 -25.52 -16.98 4.63
N GLU A 190 -24.87 -17.82 5.44
CA GLU A 190 -24.91 -17.69 6.90
C GLU A 190 -24.16 -16.43 7.38
N PHE A 191 -23.03 -16.08 6.76
CA PHE A 191 -22.29 -14.85 7.10
C PHE A 191 -23.07 -13.59 6.73
N LEU A 192 -23.70 -13.57 5.55
CA LEU A 192 -24.59 -12.49 5.14
C LEU A 192 -25.76 -12.33 6.12
N ASN A 193 -26.37 -13.44 6.57
CA ASN A 193 -27.40 -13.43 7.60
C ASN A 193 -26.90 -12.92 8.96
N CYS A 194 -25.62 -13.16 9.28
CA CYS A 194 -24.97 -12.67 10.49
C CYS A 194 -24.53 -11.20 10.40
N GLY A 195 -24.66 -10.56 9.23
CA GLY A 195 -24.43 -9.13 9.03
C GLY A 195 -23.11 -8.77 8.34
N LEU A 196 -22.49 -9.69 7.60
CA LEU A 196 -21.35 -9.39 6.72
C LEU A 196 -21.80 -8.44 5.60
N GLN A 197 -21.04 -7.38 5.35
CA GLN A 197 -21.33 -6.39 4.31
C GLN A 197 -20.09 -6.08 3.46
N ASP A 198 -20.33 -5.73 2.20
CA ASP A 198 -19.30 -5.10 1.36
C ASP A 198 -18.95 -3.73 1.94
N ILE A 199 -17.67 -3.46 2.12
CA ILE A 199 -17.18 -2.20 2.66
C ILE A 199 -17.56 -1.01 1.78
N THR A 200 -17.71 -1.18 0.46
CA THR A 200 -18.04 -0.06 -0.43
C THR A 200 -19.49 0.38 -0.36
N LYS A 201 -20.31 -0.30 0.46
CA LYS A 201 -21.64 0.20 0.84
C LYS A 201 -21.56 1.32 1.86
N ASP A 202 -20.43 1.46 2.55
CA ASP A 202 -20.14 2.62 3.38
C ASP A 202 -19.72 3.79 2.45
N PRO A 203 -20.42 4.95 2.51
CA PRO A 203 -20.13 6.10 1.64
C PRO A 203 -18.68 6.58 1.70
N ASP A 204 -18.03 6.48 2.85
CA ASP A 204 -16.63 6.91 3.04
C ASP A 204 -15.65 6.03 2.24
N TYR A 205 -16.06 4.83 1.84
CA TYR A 205 -15.24 3.83 1.15
C TYR A 205 -15.77 3.43 -0.23
N ALA A 206 -16.78 4.11 -0.76
CA ALA A 206 -17.43 3.74 -2.03
C ALA A 206 -16.44 3.65 -3.22
N THR A 207 -15.44 4.53 -3.23
CA THR A 207 -14.41 4.66 -4.28
C THR A 207 -13.08 4.00 -3.92
N ALA A 208 -13.01 3.28 -2.79
CA ALA A 208 -11.74 2.75 -2.27
C ALA A 208 -10.96 1.90 -3.29
N TYR A 209 -11.67 1.12 -4.10
CA TYR A 209 -11.08 0.17 -5.05
C TYR A 209 -11.04 0.66 -6.50
N ASP A 210 -11.41 1.92 -6.79
CA ASP A 210 -11.53 2.41 -8.18
C ASP A 210 -10.19 2.47 -8.93
N LYS A 211 -9.09 2.61 -8.19
CA LYS A 211 -7.72 2.64 -8.74
C LYS A 211 -7.14 1.24 -8.97
N LEU A 212 -7.79 0.18 -8.49
CA LEU A 212 -7.31 -1.17 -8.71
C LEU A 212 -7.63 -1.62 -10.15
N PRO A 213 -6.78 -2.46 -10.77
CA PRO A 213 -7.04 -2.99 -12.10
C PRO A 213 -8.41 -3.68 -12.16
N VAL A 214 -9.21 -3.35 -13.17
CA VAL A 214 -10.51 -3.97 -13.40
C VAL A 214 -10.28 -5.40 -13.85
N GLU A 215 -10.76 -6.37 -13.07
CA GLU A 215 -10.69 -7.78 -13.47
C GLU A 215 -11.69 -8.07 -14.60
N SER A 216 -11.19 -8.43 -15.78
CA SER A 216 -12.04 -8.83 -16.91
C SER A 216 -12.35 -10.33 -16.84
N SER A 217 -13.61 -10.70 -17.12
CA SER A 217 -14.02 -12.11 -17.17
C SER A 217 -13.50 -12.75 -18.45
N GLY A 218 -12.36 -13.44 -18.39
CA GLY A 218 -11.74 -14.10 -19.54
C GLY A 218 -10.21 -14.10 -19.50
N ASP A 219 -9.61 -13.29 -18.62
CA ASP A 219 -8.16 -13.20 -18.46
C ASP A 219 -7.60 -14.41 -17.70
N THR A 220 -6.91 -15.29 -18.43
CA THR A 220 -6.28 -16.49 -17.86
C THR A 220 -5.07 -16.16 -16.98
N GLU A 221 -4.32 -15.10 -17.28
CA GLU A 221 -3.12 -14.71 -16.54
C GLU A 221 -3.49 -14.14 -15.16
N MET A 222 -4.49 -13.26 -15.09
CA MET A 222 -5.00 -12.72 -13.82
C MET A 222 -5.55 -13.85 -12.92
N ALA A 223 -6.18 -14.86 -13.50
CA ALA A 223 -6.69 -16.01 -12.76
C ALA A 223 -5.55 -16.88 -12.18
N GLU A 224 -4.47 -17.08 -12.93
CA GLU A 224 -3.27 -17.78 -12.47
C GLU A 224 -2.55 -16.99 -11.36
N GLU A 225 -2.38 -15.67 -11.55
CA GLU A 225 -1.79 -14.78 -10.56
C GLU A 225 -2.58 -14.80 -9.25
N ARG A 226 -3.91 -14.82 -9.32
CA ARG A 226 -4.75 -14.97 -8.13
C ARG A 226 -4.54 -16.32 -7.45
N ARG A 227 -4.51 -17.43 -8.20
CA ARG A 227 -4.27 -18.77 -7.61
C ARG A 227 -2.91 -18.82 -6.92
N PHE A 228 -1.88 -18.26 -7.54
CA PHE A 228 -0.54 -18.19 -6.97
C PHE A 228 -0.51 -17.38 -5.68
N PHE A 229 -1.08 -16.16 -5.68
CA PHE A 229 -1.19 -15.32 -4.48
C PHE A 229 -1.98 -16.02 -3.36
N MET A 230 -3.10 -16.67 -3.70
CA MET A 230 -3.92 -17.39 -2.73
C MET A 230 -3.24 -18.63 -2.14
N SER A 231 -2.30 -19.26 -2.85
CA SER A 231 -1.55 -20.41 -2.32
C SER A 231 -0.63 -20.04 -1.14
N HIS A 232 -0.34 -18.76 -0.95
CA HIS A 232 0.51 -18.23 0.11
C HIS A 232 -0.25 -17.40 1.16
N ALA A 233 -1.57 -17.31 1.06
CA ALA A 233 -2.44 -16.47 1.90
C ALA A 233 -2.13 -16.52 3.42
N ASP A 234 -1.92 -17.71 3.97
CA ASP A 234 -1.65 -17.93 5.40
C ASP A 234 -0.25 -17.47 5.84
N ASP A 235 0.67 -17.27 4.89
CA ASP A 235 2.02 -16.78 5.13
C ASP A 235 2.13 -15.24 4.97
N LEU A 236 1.06 -14.58 4.56
CA LEU A 236 1.01 -13.13 4.36
C LEU A 236 0.45 -12.43 5.59
N THR A 237 1.11 -11.37 6.03
CA THR A 237 0.61 -10.55 7.14
C THR A 237 0.72 -9.07 6.82
N VAL A 238 -0.15 -8.26 7.43
CA VAL A 238 -0.10 -6.79 7.35
C VAL A 238 -0.04 -6.24 8.76
N GLN A 239 0.92 -5.35 9.02
CA GLN A 239 1.21 -4.88 10.35
C GLN A 239 1.32 -3.35 10.37
N MET A 240 0.72 -2.72 11.37
CA MET A 240 0.90 -1.31 11.66
C MET A 240 1.98 -1.12 12.73
N THR A 241 2.91 -0.20 12.48
CA THR A 241 3.93 0.20 13.45
C THR A 241 3.78 1.68 13.78
N LEU A 242 3.56 2.01 15.05
CA LEU A 242 3.59 3.38 15.56
C LEU A 242 5.02 3.77 15.88
N PHE A 243 5.42 5.00 15.55
CA PHE A 243 6.77 5.48 15.80
C PHE A 243 6.84 6.98 16.03
N GLN A 244 7.99 7.44 16.50
CA GLN A 244 8.28 8.87 16.69
C GLN A 244 9.13 9.38 15.52
N LYS A 245 8.67 10.45 14.87
CA LYS A 245 9.43 11.16 13.83
C LYS A 245 10.61 11.90 14.47
N HIS A 246 10.31 12.72 15.46
CA HIS A 246 11.27 13.46 16.25
C HIS A 246 10.87 13.43 17.72
N VAL A 247 11.81 13.74 18.60
CA VAL A 247 11.56 13.81 20.03
C VAL A 247 12.06 15.16 20.55
N THR A 248 11.16 16.14 20.58
CA THR A 248 11.46 17.51 20.97
C THR A 248 10.87 17.85 22.34
N HIS A 249 11.57 18.69 23.08
CA HIS A 249 11.13 19.20 24.38
C HIS A 249 11.73 20.58 24.66
N TYR A 250 11.22 21.25 25.68
CA TYR A 250 11.85 22.39 26.33
C TYR A 250 11.56 22.30 27.83
N LYS A 251 12.60 22.06 28.63
CA LYS A 251 12.45 21.71 30.06
C LYS A 251 11.42 20.58 30.28
N ASP A 252 10.39 20.80 31.10
CA ASP A 252 9.36 19.80 31.42
C ASP A 252 8.16 19.83 30.44
N MET A 253 8.29 20.53 29.31
CA MET A 253 7.29 20.60 28.25
C MET A 253 7.75 19.78 27.04
N PHE A 254 7.01 18.72 26.73
CA PHE A 254 7.34 17.75 25.69
C PHE A 254 6.36 17.86 24.53
N VAL A 255 6.83 17.62 23.30
CA VAL A 255 6.01 17.71 22.09
C VAL A 255 5.83 16.32 21.50
N MET A 256 4.58 15.98 21.21
CA MET A 256 4.24 14.76 20.50
C MET A 256 4.48 14.93 19.00
N ASP A 257 5.29 14.03 18.42
CA ASP A 257 5.52 13.93 16.97
C ASP A 257 5.52 12.47 16.54
N SER A 258 4.39 11.81 16.79
CA SER A 258 4.16 10.40 16.49
C SER A 258 3.45 10.21 15.15
N ASP A 259 3.78 9.13 14.47
CA ASP A 259 3.14 8.71 13.24
C ASP A 259 3.08 7.18 13.13
N TRP A 260 2.47 6.67 12.07
CA TRP A 260 2.28 5.24 11.84
C TRP A 260 2.64 4.86 10.40
N VAL A 261 3.00 3.59 10.22
CA VAL A 261 3.22 3.00 8.89
C VAL A 261 2.61 1.60 8.87
N VAL A 262 2.04 1.23 7.72
CA VAL A 262 1.60 -0.15 7.45
C VAL A 262 2.64 -0.83 6.57
N SER A 263 3.01 -2.04 6.93
CA SER A 263 3.94 -2.88 6.16
C SER A 263 3.39 -4.30 6.07
N SER A 264 3.55 -4.93 4.93
CA SER A 264 3.28 -6.36 4.76
C SER A 264 4.54 -7.19 5.00
N VAL A 265 4.33 -8.46 5.32
CA VAL A 265 5.40 -9.44 5.53
C VAL A 265 5.00 -10.75 4.89
N VAL A 266 5.92 -11.33 4.11
CA VAL A 266 5.84 -12.71 3.62
C VAL A 266 6.69 -13.60 4.54
N LYS A 267 6.05 -14.48 5.32
CA LYS A 267 6.72 -15.30 6.35
C LYS A 267 7.47 -16.54 5.81
N VAL A 268 7.58 -16.68 4.48
CA VAL A 268 8.23 -17.84 3.84
C VAL A 268 9.73 -17.58 3.64
N LEU A 269 10.55 -18.52 4.12
CA LEU A 269 12.02 -18.51 3.95
C LEU A 269 12.44 -19.12 2.60
N ASP A 270 13.61 -18.74 2.09
CA ASP A 270 14.10 -18.95 0.72
C ASP A 270 14.04 -20.40 0.20
N ASP A 271 14.30 -21.37 1.05
CA ASP A 271 14.28 -22.78 0.65
C ASP A 271 12.86 -23.31 0.32
N ARG A 272 11.84 -22.47 0.46
CA ARG A 272 10.45 -22.78 0.08
C ARG A 272 9.85 -21.81 -0.95
N LEU A 273 10.52 -20.69 -1.26
CA LEU A 273 10.02 -19.67 -2.18
C LEU A 273 11.19 -19.07 -2.95
N ASP A 274 11.18 -19.19 -4.28
CA ASP A 274 12.21 -18.57 -5.12
C ASP A 274 12.03 -17.04 -5.18
N ALA A 275 13.09 -16.34 -5.57
CA ALA A 275 13.13 -14.87 -5.59
C ALA A 275 12.03 -14.25 -6.49
N LEU A 276 11.77 -14.84 -7.66
CA LEU A 276 10.74 -14.33 -8.59
C LEU A 276 9.35 -14.47 -7.97
N SER A 277 9.08 -15.62 -7.35
CA SER A 277 7.85 -15.85 -6.60
C SER A 277 7.66 -14.86 -5.45
N TYR A 278 8.73 -14.54 -4.70
CA TYR A 278 8.69 -13.52 -3.65
C TYR A 278 8.38 -12.13 -4.23
N GLU A 279 9.11 -11.72 -5.27
CA GLU A 279 8.92 -10.42 -5.93
C GLU A 279 7.48 -10.25 -6.42
N ARG A 280 6.91 -11.28 -7.05
CA ARG A 280 5.49 -11.30 -7.47
C ARG A 280 4.52 -11.08 -6.30
N LEU A 281 4.69 -11.82 -5.21
CA LEU A 281 3.85 -11.65 -4.01
C LEU A 281 3.99 -10.23 -3.43
N ASN A 282 5.22 -9.73 -3.35
CA ASN A 282 5.54 -8.44 -2.77
C ASN A 282 4.97 -7.28 -3.60
N SER A 283 5.13 -7.31 -4.93
CA SER A 283 4.56 -6.29 -5.83
C SER A 283 3.05 -6.16 -5.65
N ARG A 284 2.35 -7.28 -5.53
CA ARG A 284 0.90 -7.28 -5.26
C ARG A 284 0.57 -6.75 -3.86
N LEU A 285 1.36 -7.11 -2.84
CA LEU A 285 1.15 -6.63 -1.47
C LEU A 285 1.39 -5.11 -1.34
N GLN A 286 2.37 -4.55 -2.05
CA GLN A 286 2.63 -3.11 -2.04
C GLN A 286 1.40 -2.31 -2.53
N LEU A 287 0.70 -2.80 -3.57
CA LEU A 287 -0.57 -2.20 -4.02
C LEU A 287 -1.65 -2.26 -2.92
N HIS A 288 -1.72 -3.36 -2.17
CA HIS A 288 -2.65 -3.50 -1.06
C HIS A 288 -2.27 -2.59 0.13
N GLU A 289 -0.98 -2.42 0.43
CA GLU A 289 -0.50 -1.48 1.46
C GLU A 289 -0.89 -0.05 1.11
N GLN A 290 -0.61 0.38 -0.13
CA GLN A 290 -0.97 1.72 -0.60
C GLN A 290 -2.48 1.95 -0.51
N LEU A 291 -3.28 0.97 -0.94
CA LEU A 291 -4.73 1.01 -0.81
C LEU A 291 -5.19 1.22 0.64
N ILE A 292 -4.61 0.49 1.60
CA ILE A 292 -4.92 0.65 3.01
C ILE A 292 -4.52 2.06 3.48
N MET A 293 -3.29 2.48 3.20
CA MET A 293 -2.76 3.78 3.62
C MET A 293 -3.60 4.95 3.09
N GLU A 294 -4.06 4.90 1.85
CA GLU A 294 -4.88 5.94 1.21
C GLU A 294 -6.33 6.01 1.70
N ASN A 295 -6.81 4.96 2.37
CA ASN A 295 -8.22 4.84 2.76
C ASN A 295 -8.46 4.77 4.26
N LEU A 296 -7.48 4.38 5.08
CA LEU A 296 -7.70 4.05 6.50
C LEU A 296 -8.30 5.20 7.32
N ASP A 297 -7.88 6.44 7.06
CA ASP A 297 -8.29 7.64 7.78
C ASP A 297 -9.54 8.34 7.21
N LYS A 298 -10.14 7.82 6.13
CA LYS A 298 -11.31 8.44 5.47
C LYS A 298 -12.49 8.59 6.41
N LYS A 299 -12.81 7.55 7.17
CA LYS A 299 -13.91 7.54 8.14
C LYS A 299 -13.55 8.28 9.42
N ALA A 300 -14.36 9.26 9.81
CA ALA A 300 -14.09 10.14 10.96
C ALA A 300 -13.86 9.40 12.29
N GLU A 301 -14.61 8.31 12.54
CA GLU A 301 -14.44 7.48 13.73
C GLU A 301 -13.04 6.84 13.79
N ILE A 302 -12.57 6.30 12.66
CA ILE A 302 -11.27 5.64 12.56
C ILE A 302 -10.15 6.68 12.62
N ARG A 303 -10.33 7.83 11.97
CA ARG A 303 -9.40 8.98 12.08
C ARG A 303 -9.16 9.40 13.52
N ARG A 304 -10.24 9.51 14.32
CA ARG A 304 -10.16 9.80 15.76
C ARG A 304 -9.40 8.73 16.52
N GLN A 305 -9.65 7.45 16.21
CA GLN A 305 -8.95 6.33 16.85
C GLN A 305 -7.47 6.30 16.47
N LEU A 306 -7.11 6.58 15.22
CA LEU A 306 -5.71 6.73 14.77
C LEU A 306 -5.01 7.87 15.53
N TYR A 307 -5.70 9.00 15.75
CA TYR A 307 -5.16 10.12 16.51
C TYR A 307 -4.91 9.77 17.99
N LEU A 308 -5.84 9.07 18.64
CA LEU A 308 -5.60 8.54 19.99
C LEU A 308 -4.52 7.45 20.02
N LEU A 309 -4.42 6.65 18.96
CA LEU A 309 -3.40 5.63 18.84
C LEU A 309 -2.01 6.28 18.72
N LYS A 310 -1.86 7.40 18.00
CA LYS A 310 -0.65 8.24 18.00
C LYS A 310 -0.29 8.75 19.41
N VAL A 311 -1.28 9.14 20.22
CA VAL A 311 -1.06 9.51 21.63
C VAL A 311 -0.56 8.30 22.43
N ILE A 312 -1.19 7.13 22.30
CA ILE A 312 -0.77 5.88 22.97
C ILE A 312 0.68 5.52 22.56
N GLY A 313 0.99 5.63 21.27
CA GLY A 313 2.31 5.37 20.71
C GLY A 313 3.40 6.29 21.27
N TYR A 314 3.09 7.55 21.56
CA TYR A 314 4.00 8.49 22.23
C TYR A 314 4.11 8.25 23.73
N MET A 315 2.97 8.10 24.40
CA MET A 315 2.90 7.95 25.86
C MET A 315 3.56 6.66 26.34
N THR A 316 3.58 5.61 25.53
CA THR A 316 4.19 4.32 25.91
C THR A 316 5.70 4.45 26.19
N PRO A 317 6.58 4.83 25.24
CA PRO A 317 8.01 5.03 25.51
C PRO A 317 8.27 6.18 26.49
N PHE A 318 7.45 7.25 26.48
CA PHE A 318 7.56 8.35 27.44
C PHE A 318 7.39 7.88 28.89
N LEU A 319 6.31 7.14 29.18
CA LEU A 319 6.02 6.63 30.52
C LEU A 319 7.01 5.55 30.95
N ILE A 320 7.54 4.72 30.04
CA ILE A 320 8.64 3.80 30.34
C ILE A 320 9.90 4.58 30.74
N GLY A 321 10.21 5.68 30.06
CA GLY A 321 11.31 6.57 30.43
C GLY A 321 11.13 7.20 31.81
N MET A 322 9.93 7.71 32.12
CA MET A 322 9.60 8.23 33.45
C MET A 322 9.74 7.18 34.55
N LYS A 323 9.33 5.93 34.28
CA LYS A 323 9.52 4.79 35.20
C LYS A 323 10.99 4.56 35.54
N LYS A 324 11.89 4.58 34.54
CA LYS A 324 13.35 4.45 34.75
C LYS A 324 13.94 5.61 35.55
N ARG A 325 13.26 6.74 35.60
CA ARG A 325 13.61 7.92 36.41
C ARG A 325 12.86 7.97 37.74
N MET A 326 12.24 6.87 38.15
CA MET A 326 11.57 6.75 39.43
C MET A 326 10.42 7.74 39.60
N LYS A 327 9.75 8.09 38.49
CA LYS A 327 8.53 8.90 38.47
C LYS A 327 7.37 8.05 38.02
N ILE A 328 6.20 8.25 38.62
CA ILE A 328 4.96 7.58 38.25
C ILE A 328 3.82 8.59 38.16
N PRO A 329 2.91 8.50 37.17
CA PRO A 329 1.73 9.35 37.15
C PRO A 329 0.93 9.28 38.45
N ASP A 330 0.55 10.43 38.98
CA ASP A 330 -0.32 10.53 40.16
C ASP A 330 -1.76 10.18 39.76
N ILE A 331 -2.13 8.92 39.96
CA ILE A 331 -3.46 8.41 39.60
C ILE A 331 -4.60 9.07 40.39
N ASN A 332 -4.31 9.70 41.54
CA ASN A 332 -5.30 10.42 42.35
C ASN A 332 -5.57 11.83 41.80
N ARG A 333 -4.66 12.34 40.97
CA ARG A 333 -4.81 13.62 40.25
C ARG A 333 -5.24 13.43 38.79
N LEU A 334 -5.89 12.31 38.51
CA LEU A 334 -6.57 12.03 37.24
C LEU A 334 -8.09 12.07 37.43
N LEU A 335 -8.82 12.40 36.36
CA LEU A 335 -10.29 12.40 36.34
C LEU A 335 -10.85 10.98 36.54
N PRO A 336 -12.04 10.80 37.15
CA PRO A 336 -12.62 9.48 37.40
C PRO A 336 -12.65 8.59 36.15
N ASN A 337 -12.44 7.28 36.34
CA ASN A 337 -12.45 6.33 35.23
C ASN A 337 -13.83 6.31 34.52
N LEU A 338 -13.87 5.88 33.27
CA LEU A 338 -15.11 5.87 32.47
C LEU A 338 -16.21 4.98 33.09
N THR A 339 -15.79 3.91 33.79
CA THR A 339 -16.65 2.89 34.39
C THR A 339 -17.25 3.25 35.76
N GLU A 340 -16.71 4.24 36.47
CA GLU A 340 -17.23 4.69 37.76
C GLU A 340 -18.27 5.78 37.52
N ALA A 341 -19.54 5.43 37.76
CA ALA A 341 -20.60 6.42 37.88
C ALA A 341 -20.28 7.33 39.07
N PRO A 342 -20.36 8.66 38.92
CA PRO A 342 -20.11 9.54 40.04
C PRO A 342 -21.13 9.31 41.17
N LYS A 343 -20.69 9.34 42.45
CA LYS A 343 -21.62 9.26 43.58
C LYS A 343 -22.43 10.56 43.69
N PRO A 344 -23.77 10.52 43.75
CA PRO A 344 -24.57 11.73 43.88
C PRO A 344 -24.37 12.38 45.26
N PRO A 345 -24.31 13.71 45.34
CA PRO A 345 -24.18 14.43 46.62
C PRO A 345 -25.46 14.40 47.48
N ASN A 346 -26.62 14.00 46.92
CA ASN A 346 -27.89 13.92 47.67
C ASN A 346 -28.85 12.84 47.09
N PRO A 347 -29.70 12.17 47.88
CA PRO A 347 -30.59 11.07 47.43
C PRO A 347 -31.59 11.49 46.33
N HIS A 348 -31.88 12.78 46.20
CA HIS A 348 -32.81 13.29 45.17
C HIS A 348 -32.21 13.37 43.76
N GLN A 349 -30.88 13.33 43.61
CA GLN A 349 -30.20 13.23 42.31
C GLN A 349 -29.91 11.77 41.90
N GLU A 350 -30.22 10.81 42.76
CA GLU A 350 -29.99 9.38 42.55
C GLU A 350 -30.80 8.81 41.38
N ALA A 351 -31.98 9.37 41.08
CA ALA A 351 -32.83 8.95 39.96
C ALA A 351 -32.29 9.43 38.59
N PHE A 352 -31.76 10.65 38.51
CA PHE A 352 -31.10 11.19 37.30
C PHE A 352 -29.76 10.48 37.07
N MET A 353 -29.00 10.23 38.13
CA MET A 353 -27.73 9.50 38.07
C MET A 353 -27.90 8.00 37.79
N ARG A 354 -29.03 7.37 38.18
CA ARG A 354 -29.40 6.03 37.72
C ARG A 354 -29.66 5.96 36.22
N HIS A 355 -30.15 7.05 35.61
CA HIS A 355 -30.35 7.10 34.16
C HIS A 355 -29.01 7.22 33.42
N ILE A 356 -28.07 8.02 33.94
CA ILE A 356 -26.68 8.10 33.43
C ILE A 356 -25.90 6.80 33.71
N SER A 357 -26.08 6.15 34.86
CA SER A 357 -25.47 4.84 35.14
C SER A 357 -26.11 3.68 34.37
N MET A 358 -27.33 3.83 33.85
CA MET A 358 -27.96 2.89 32.91
C MET A 358 -27.48 3.10 31.47
N LEU A 359 -27.01 4.30 31.13
CA LEU A 359 -26.32 4.59 29.86
C LEU A 359 -24.85 4.10 29.92
N ASN A 360 -24.19 4.28 31.07
CA ASN A 360 -22.87 3.71 31.38
C ASN A 360 -23.02 2.28 31.93
N ASN A 361 -23.70 1.39 31.19
CA ASN A 361 -23.62 -0.03 31.47
C ASN A 361 -22.15 -0.46 31.42
N GLY A 362 -21.71 -1.35 32.30
CA GLY A 362 -20.31 -1.80 32.45
C GLY A 362 -19.65 -2.48 31.23
N ASP A 363 -20.14 -2.24 30.02
CA ASP A 363 -19.62 -2.61 28.71
C ASP A 363 -18.75 -1.52 28.05
N GLU A 364 -18.65 -0.29 28.58
CA GLU A 364 -17.97 0.83 27.89
C GLU A 364 -16.51 0.55 27.50
N CYS A 365 -15.78 -0.23 28.31
CA CYS A 365 -14.39 -0.61 28.04
C CYS A 365 -14.23 -2.07 27.60
N ARG A 366 -15.31 -2.84 27.44
CA ARG A 366 -15.21 -4.26 27.07
C ARG A 366 -14.57 -4.43 25.69
N THR A 367 -13.69 -5.41 25.57
CA THR A 367 -12.92 -5.71 24.35
C THR A 367 -13.40 -6.99 23.68
N GLU A 368 -13.38 -7.03 22.35
CA GLU A 368 -13.60 -8.26 21.60
C GLU A 368 -12.42 -9.25 21.79
N ARG A 369 -12.72 -10.47 22.26
CA ARG A 369 -11.72 -11.54 22.45
C ARG A 369 -11.49 -12.38 21.20
N GLU A 370 -12.54 -12.50 20.40
CA GLU A 370 -12.58 -13.26 19.18
C GLU A 370 -13.33 -12.45 18.13
N LEU A 371 -12.85 -12.52 16.89
CA LEU A 371 -13.40 -11.80 15.76
C LEU A 371 -13.90 -12.78 14.71
N PRO A 372 -14.97 -12.42 13.95
CA PRO A 372 -15.37 -13.19 12.79
C PRO A 372 -14.22 -13.33 11.79
N PRO A 373 -14.08 -14.48 11.11
CA PRO A 373 -13.27 -14.52 9.91
C PRO A 373 -13.93 -13.68 8.81
N LEU A 374 -13.16 -13.32 7.78
CA LEU A 374 -13.70 -12.60 6.63
C LEU A 374 -13.97 -13.58 5.48
N MET A 375 -15.02 -13.32 4.71
CA MET A 375 -15.42 -14.15 3.58
C MET A 375 -15.83 -13.26 2.42
N LEU A 376 -15.27 -13.53 1.25
CA LEU A 376 -15.53 -12.70 0.07
C LEU A 376 -16.62 -13.30 -0.79
N SER A 377 -17.65 -12.49 -1.03
CA SER A 377 -18.73 -12.85 -1.93
C SER A 377 -18.39 -12.48 -3.37
N SER A 378 -18.92 -13.25 -4.32
CA SER A 378 -18.66 -13.03 -5.75
C SER A 378 -19.17 -11.67 -6.24
N ASP A 379 -20.10 -11.04 -5.53
CA ASP A 379 -20.65 -9.71 -5.81
C ASP A 379 -19.88 -8.56 -5.14
N PHE A 380 -18.93 -8.82 -4.22
CA PHE A 380 -18.21 -7.74 -3.56
C PHE A 380 -17.21 -7.05 -4.48
N LYS A 381 -17.03 -5.73 -4.34
CA LYS A 381 -16.17 -4.93 -5.23
C LYS A 381 -14.68 -5.29 -5.10
N CYS A 382 -14.22 -5.61 -3.89
CA CYS A 382 -12.86 -6.07 -3.66
C CYS A 382 -12.66 -7.51 -4.14
N LYS A 383 -11.66 -7.71 -5.00
CA LYS A 383 -11.28 -9.04 -5.54
C LYS A 383 -9.88 -9.50 -5.14
N ASN A 384 -9.26 -8.82 -4.17
CA ASN A 384 -7.91 -9.13 -3.69
C ASN A 384 -7.75 -10.60 -3.25
N PHE A 385 -8.81 -11.19 -2.64
CA PHE A 385 -8.80 -12.54 -2.07
C PHE A 385 -10.04 -13.38 -2.44
N TYR A 386 -10.17 -13.86 -3.67
CA TYR A 386 -11.30 -14.74 -4.03
C TYR A 386 -10.98 -16.23 -3.85
N PHE A 387 -11.58 -16.88 -2.84
CA PHE A 387 -11.35 -18.31 -2.50
C PHE A 387 -12.62 -19.19 -2.61
N GLY A 388 -13.66 -18.71 -3.31
CA GLY A 388 -14.95 -19.40 -3.37
C GLY A 388 -15.57 -19.60 -1.98
N ASN A 389 -15.88 -20.84 -1.60
CA ASN A 389 -16.56 -21.17 -0.33
C ASN A 389 -15.61 -21.34 0.89
N HIS A 390 -14.45 -20.68 0.91
CA HIS A 390 -13.52 -20.73 2.05
C HIS A 390 -13.41 -19.36 2.72
N TYR A 391 -13.16 -19.36 4.03
CA TYR A 391 -12.94 -18.15 4.83
C TYR A 391 -11.46 -17.73 4.79
N PHE A 392 -11.21 -16.47 5.11
CA PHE A 392 -9.88 -15.88 5.25
C PHE A 392 -9.65 -15.42 6.69
N HIS A 393 -8.43 -15.65 7.20
CA HIS A 393 -8.05 -15.29 8.55
C HIS A 393 -7.36 -13.93 8.60
N LEU A 394 -7.65 -13.16 9.64
CA LEU A 394 -6.95 -11.91 9.85
C LEU A 394 -5.55 -12.19 10.39
N HIS A 395 -4.52 -11.67 9.73
CA HIS A 395 -3.12 -11.87 10.10
C HIS A 395 -2.37 -10.54 10.29
N GLY A 396 -1.51 -10.48 11.30
CA GLY A 396 -0.68 -9.31 11.62
C GLY A 396 -1.18 -8.60 12.88
N GLY A 397 -1.02 -7.27 12.95
CA GLY A 397 -1.39 -6.53 14.15
C GLY A 397 -0.86 -5.10 14.26
N ILE A 398 -0.88 -4.56 15.48
CA ILE A 398 -0.40 -3.21 15.80
C ILE A 398 0.74 -3.31 16.82
N MET A 399 1.83 -2.59 16.56
CA MET A 399 3.02 -2.54 17.41
C MET A 399 3.50 -1.10 17.62
N ILE A 400 4.33 -0.91 18.64
CA ILE A 400 4.87 0.40 19.02
C ILE A 400 6.39 0.31 19.00
N ASP A 401 7.03 1.15 18.19
CA ASP A 401 8.48 1.35 18.18
C ASP A 401 8.89 2.07 19.48
N LEU A 402 9.53 1.32 20.38
CA LEU A 402 9.95 1.81 21.69
C LEU A 402 11.30 2.55 21.63
N ASP A 403 12.11 2.32 20.61
CA ASP A 403 13.33 3.09 20.35
C ASP A 403 12.92 4.40 19.65
N THR A 404 13.38 5.53 20.18
CA THR A 404 13.14 6.84 19.56
C THR A 404 14.45 7.52 19.21
N ASP A 405 14.36 8.61 18.45
CA ASP A 405 15.51 9.49 18.23
C ASP A 405 15.98 10.13 19.55
N GLN A 406 17.18 10.69 19.53
CA GLN A 406 17.70 11.43 20.68
C GLN A 406 16.79 12.60 21.01
N LEU A 407 16.53 12.79 22.31
CA LEU A 407 15.75 13.91 22.82
C LEU A 407 16.48 15.23 22.54
N THR A 408 15.86 16.12 21.77
CA THR A 408 16.40 17.43 21.40
C THR A 408 15.67 18.55 22.14
N GLU A 409 16.41 19.47 22.74
CA GLU A 409 15.84 20.69 23.33
C GLU A 409 15.65 21.76 22.24
N ASP A 410 14.49 22.41 22.19
CA ASP A 410 14.14 23.39 21.16
C ASP A 410 13.69 24.71 21.79
N ASP A 411 14.52 25.75 21.65
CA ASP A 411 14.35 27.06 22.26
C ASP A 411 13.14 27.83 21.72
N LYS A 412 12.54 27.42 20.59
CA LYS A 412 11.33 28.11 20.05
C LYS A 412 10.16 28.08 21.03
N TYR A 413 10.14 27.09 21.92
CA TYR A 413 9.13 26.95 22.96
C TYR A 413 9.35 27.85 24.18
N SER A 414 10.54 28.47 24.32
CA SER A 414 10.95 29.25 25.50
C SER A 414 10.00 30.39 25.85
N GLY A 415 9.53 31.16 24.85
CA GLY A 415 8.65 32.32 25.06
C GLY A 415 7.23 31.97 25.54
N SER A 416 6.79 30.73 25.30
CA SER A 416 5.46 30.26 25.72
C SER A 416 5.49 29.38 26.97
N TYR A 417 6.68 28.92 27.39
CA TYR A 417 6.85 27.92 28.45
C TYR A 417 6.19 28.31 29.78
N GLU A 418 6.54 29.46 30.36
CA GLU A 418 6.02 29.85 31.69
C GLU A 418 4.51 30.04 31.68
N LYS A 419 3.98 30.64 30.61
CA LYS A 419 2.55 30.86 30.41
C LYS A 419 1.82 29.52 30.31
N THR A 420 2.25 28.65 29.39
CA THR A 420 1.61 27.36 29.12
C THR A 420 1.66 26.45 30.35
N MET A 421 2.80 26.35 31.04
CA MET A 421 2.93 25.57 32.27
C MET A 421 1.97 26.06 33.37
N LYS A 422 1.90 27.38 33.59
CA LYS A 422 1.02 27.96 34.62
C LYS A 422 -0.46 27.77 34.28
N GLU A 423 -0.84 28.03 33.04
CA GLU A 423 -2.23 27.87 32.57
C GLU A 423 -2.66 26.40 32.64
N ALA A 424 -1.82 25.47 32.20
CA ALA A 424 -2.09 24.04 32.22
C ALA A 424 -2.27 23.51 33.66
N SER A 425 -1.37 23.85 34.58
CA SER A 425 -1.46 23.46 35.99
C SER A 425 -2.68 24.07 36.69
N THR A 426 -2.99 25.34 36.41
CA THR A 426 -4.19 26.01 36.96
C THR A 426 -5.47 25.36 36.44
N TYR A 427 -5.49 25.01 35.15
CA TYR A 427 -6.62 24.36 34.53
C TYR A 427 -6.85 22.95 35.10
N LEU A 428 -5.80 22.15 35.24
CA LEU A 428 -5.88 20.82 35.87
C LEU A 428 -6.38 20.92 37.31
N ALA A 429 -5.86 21.86 38.11
CA ALA A 429 -6.33 22.08 39.48
C ALA A 429 -7.83 22.45 39.54
N LYS A 430 -8.30 23.27 38.60
CA LYS A 430 -9.73 23.62 38.48
C LYS A 430 -10.58 22.42 38.04
N LEU A 431 -10.08 21.59 37.13
CA LEU A 431 -10.76 20.38 36.66
C LEU A 431 -11.01 19.35 37.77
N LEU A 432 -10.07 19.22 38.70
CA LEU A 432 -10.13 18.25 39.80
C LEU A 432 -11.01 18.72 40.97
N THR A 433 -11.66 19.88 40.90
CA THR A 433 -12.61 20.31 41.93
C THR A 433 -13.93 19.55 41.84
N LEU A 434 -14.58 19.31 42.99
CA LEU A 434 -15.81 18.52 43.10
C LEU A 434 -16.91 18.90 42.10
N GLU A 435 -17.08 20.19 41.79
CA GLU A 435 -18.08 20.69 40.84
C GLU A 435 -17.84 20.25 39.39
N ASN A 436 -16.58 20.07 38.99
CA ASN A 436 -16.22 19.73 37.61
C ASN A 436 -16.07 18.21 37.37
N THR A 437 -16.08 17.38 38.41
CA THR A 437 -15.97 15.91 38.29
C THR A 437 -17.17 15.21 37.64
N MET A 438 -18.17 15.98 37.22
CA MET A 438 -19.49 15.52 36.77
C MET A 438 -19.82 15.95 35.33
N LEU A 439 -18.84 16.48 34.58
CA LEU A 439 -19.06 16.94 33.21
C LEU A 439 -19.20 15.76 32.24
N GLU A 440 -20.04 15.94 31.22
CA GLU A 440 -20.20 14.99 30.11
C GLU A 440 -18.96 15.00 29.19
N HIS A 441 -18.42 16.19 28.92
CA HIS A 441 -17.21 16.40 28.14
C HIS A 441 -16.20 17.28 28.86
N TYR A 442 -14.93 16.87 28.83
CA TYR A 442 -13.82 17.57 29.43
C TYR A 442 -12.93 18.15 28.33
N LYS A 443 -13.15 19.43 28.00
CA LYS A 443 -12.38 20.09 26.95
C LYS A 443 -10.88 20.10 27.28
N VAL A 444 -10.04 19.73 26.32
CA VAL A 444 -8.59 19.88 26.43
C VAL A 444 -8.21 21.33 26.10
N PRO A 445 -7.41 22.03 26.95
CA PRO A 445 -7.00 23.40 26.67
C PRO A 445 -6.05 23.43 25.47
N THR A 446 -6.05 24.54 24.73
CA THR A 446 -5.27 24.69 23.50
C THR A 446 -4.33 25.89 23.59
N THR A 447 -3.18 25.80 22.93
CA THR A 447 -2.20 26.88 22.82
C THR A 447 -1.65 26.95 21.40
N VAL A 448 -1.26 28.13 20.94
CA VAL A 448 -0.66 28.33 19.62
C VAL A 448 0.79 28.76 19.79
N ILE A 449 1.70 28.01 19.18
CA ILE A 449 3.15 28.25 19.23
C ILE A 449 3.66 28.18 17.78
N ASP A 450 4.32 29.25 17.32
CA ASP A 450 4.82 29.40 15.94
C ASP A 450 3.78 29.07 14.86
N GLY A 451 2.54 29.54 15.06
CA GLY A 451 1.44 29.34 14.12
C GLY A 451 0.84 27.92 14.10
N LYS A 452 1.35 27.00 14.92
CA LYS A 452 0.77 25.65 15.10
C LYS A 452 -0.04 25.58 16.38
N SER A 453 -1.24 24.98 16.29
CA SER A 453 -2.13 24.77 17.43
C SER A 453 -1.84 23.43 18.11
N TYR A 454 -1.84 23.43 19.43
CA TYR A 454 -1.59 22.24 20.26
C TYR A 454 -2.64 22.11 21.35
N TYR A 455 -3.15 20.91 21.56
CA TYR A 455 -3.78 20.51 22.81
C TYR A 455 -2.72 20.39 23.91
N VAL A 456 -3.04 20.87 25.10
CA VAL A 456 -2.13 20.94 26.25
C VAL A 456 -2.59 19.96 27.32
N MET A 457 -1.88 18.85 27.45
CA MET A 457 -2.12 17.83 28.48
C MET A 457 -1.15 18.02 29.64
N CYS A 458 -1.66 18.17 30.86
CA CYS A 458 -0.87 18.36 32.07
C CYS A 458 -0.87 17.05 32.86
N LEU A 459 0.30 16.60 33.30
CA LEU A 459 0.46 15.39 34.08
C LEU A 459 1.30 15.65 35.32
N ASP A 460 0.76 15.23 36.47
CA ASP A 460 1.47 15.24 37.73
C ASP A 460 2.05 13.85 38.02
N PHE A 461 3.24 13.83 38.62
CA PHE A 461 4.03 12.65 38.92
C PHE A 461 4.40 12.59 40.40
N GLU A 462 4.37 11.39 40.96
CA GLU A 462 4.90 11.05 42.28
C GLU A 462 6.23 10.29 42.15
N THR A 463 6.97 10.16 43.25
CA THR A 463 8.20 9.36 43.31
C THR A 463 7.88 7.87 43.46
N PHE A 464 8.50 7.01 42.64
CA PHE A 464 8.21 5.57 42.50
C PHE A 464 8.62 4.72 43.72
N TYR A 465 9.49 5.19 44.62
CA TYR A 465 9.77 4.56 45.92
C TYR A 465 9.42 5.49 47.08
N PRO A 466 8.79 4.98 48.16
CA PRO A 466 8.47 5.79 49.33
C PRO A 466 9.74 6.09 50.12
N THR A 467 9.92 7.37 50.48
CA THR A 467 10.96 7.81 51.43
C THR A 467 10.70 7.33 52.86
N ASN A 468 9.50 6.78 53.15
CA ASN A 468 9.12 6.23 54.45
C ASN A 468 8.52 4.81 54.32
N PRO A 469 9.08 3.77 54.97
CA PRO A 469 8.56 2.39 54.92
C PRO A 469 7.15 2.21 55.51
N GLN A 470 6.63 3.17 56.28
CA GLN A 470 5.24 3.12 56.81
C GLN A 470 4.17 3.56 55.79
N LYS A 471 4.56 4.11 54.62
CA LYS A 471 3.64 4.55 53.57
C LYS A 471 3.98 3.86 52.24
N PRO A 472 3.71 2.55 52.09
CA PRO A 472 4.03 1.83 50.85
C PRO A 472 3.24 2.41 49.69
N LEU A 473 3.94 2.73 48.58
CA LEU A 473 3.31 3.20 47.35
C LEU A 473 2.31 2.15 46.84
N TRP A 474 1.15 2.58 46.33
CA TRP A 474 0.09 1.68 45.90
C TRP A 474 0.57 0.65 44.85
N VAL A 475 1.45 1.04 43.92
CA VAL A 475 2.05 0.13 42.94
C VAL A 475 2.81 -1.02 43.59
N LYS A 476 3.55 -0.74 44.66
CA LYS A 476 4.32 -1.77 45.38
C LYS A 476 3.38 -2.81 45.97
N VAL A 477 2.26 -2.38 46.55
CA VAL A 477 1.23 -3.29 47.09
C VAL A 477 0.66 -4.18 45.99
N TYR A 478 0.29 -3.61 44.83
CA TYR A 478 -0.18 -4.39 43.68
C TYR A 478 0.86 -5.40 43.19
N HIS A 479 2.12 -4.99 43.09
CA HIS A 479 3.21 -5.86 42.68
C HIS A 479 3.46 -6.98 43.70
N GLU A 480 3.39 -6.70 45.00
CA GLU A 480 3.50 -7.69 46.08
C GLU A 480 2.36 -8.72 46.04
N GLU A 481 1.10 -8.28 45.85
CA GLU A 481 -0.04 -9.19 45.71
C GLU A 481 0.10 -10.08 44.47
N LEU A 482 0.55 -9.54 43.32
CA LEU A 482 0.86 -10.34 42.13
C LEU A 482 1.98 -11.35 42.41
N ASN A 483 3.02 -10.94 43.14
CA ASN A 483 4.13 -11.83 43.52
C ASN A 483 3.69 -12.97 44.44
N LYS A 484 2.64 -12.81 45.25
CA LYS A 484 2.08 -13.91 46.07
C LYS A 484 1.48 -15.04 45.23
N LEU A 485 1.16 -14.79 43.95
CA LEU A 485 0.74 -15.84 43.02
C LEU A 485 1.91 -16.75 42.58
N LYS A 486 3.17 -16.29 42.69
CA LYS A 486 4.38 -17.04 42.26
C LYS A 486 4.61 -18.36 43.03
N PRO A 487 4.51 -18.44 44.38
CA PRO A 487 4.95 -19.62 45.13
C PRO A 487 3.93 -20.76 45.18
N LYS A 488 2.66 -20.54 44.82
CA LYS A 488 1.56 -21.46 45.18
C LYS A 488 1.00 -22.37 44.08
N LYS A 489 1.22 -22.15 42.78
CA LYS A 489 0.88 -23.14 41.72
C LYS A 489 1.29 -22.67 40.31
N LEU A 490 2.32 -23.32 39.74
CA LEU A 490 2.54 -23.38 38.30
C LEU A 490 2.97 -24.77 37.77
N PRO A 491 2.65 -25.93 38.38
CA PRO A 491 2.57 -27.14 37.58
C PRO A 491 1.27 -27.07 36.77
N VAL A 492 1.37 -26.60 35.53
CA VAL A 492 0.31 -26.86 34.55
C VAL A 492 0.27 -28.37 34.37
N SER A 493 -0.83 -29.01 34.77
CA SER A 493 -0.99 -30.45 34.52
C SER A 493 -0.93 -30.68 33.01
N ASP A 494 -0.42 -31.84 32.59
CA ASP A 494 -0.36 -32.15 31.16
C ASP A 494 -1.75 -32.11 30.51
N ILE A 495 -2.79 -32.39 31.30
CA ILE A 495 -4.20 -32.26 30.91
C ILE A 495 -4.54 -30.80 30.58
N HIS A 496 -4.24 -29.86 31.48
CA HIS A 496 -4.57 -28.45 31.23
C HIS A 496 -3.77 -27.88 30.05
N LEU A 497 -2.49 -28.25 29.92
CA LEU A 497 -1.68 -27.85 28.78
C LEU A 497 -2.24 -28.39 27.47
N HIS A 498 -2.67 -29.65 27.45
CA HIS A 498 -3.27 -30.27 26.27
C HIS A 498 -4.62 -29.64 25.90
N GLU A 499 -5.46 -29.29 26.88
CA GLU A 499 -6.72 -28.57 26.63
C GLU A 499 -6.47 -27.17 26.02
N GLN A 500 -5.44 -26.45 26.49
CA GLN A 500 -5.06 -25.17 25.85
C GLN A 500 -4.55 -25.38 24.41
N PHE A 501 -3.71 -26.40 24.17
CA PHE A 501 -3.31 -26.74 22.80
C PHE A 501 -4.51 -27.10 21.92
N LYS A 502 -5.51 -27.81 22.46
CA LYS A 502 -6.74 -28.16 21.75
C LYS A 502 -7.57 -26.92 21.43
N LYS A 503 -7.65 -25.94 22.35
CA LYS A 503 -8.34 -24.66 22.13
C LYS A 503 -7.76 -23.87 20.96
N TYR A 504 -6.44 -23.87 20.78
CA TYR A 504 -5.78 -23.10 19.71
C TYR A 504 -5.64 -23.87 18.39
N PHE A 505 -5.24 -25.14 18.45
CA PHE A 505 -4.82 -25.91 17.28
C PHE A 505 -5.78 -27.05 16.89
N GLY A 506 -6.81 -27.31 17.69
CA GLY A 506 -7.71 -28.44 17.50
C GLY A 506 -7.07 -29.78 17.90
N TYR A 507 -7.88 -30.84 17.90
CA TYR A 507 -7.48 -32.12 18.50
C TYR A 507 -6.25 -32.76 17.83
N LYS A 508 -6.20 -32.81 16.49
CA LYS A 508 -5.13 -33.48 15.74
C LYS A 508 -3.75 -32.85 15.93
N LYS A 509 -3.67 -31.51 15.82
CA LYS A 509 -2.40 -30.78 16.03
C LYS A 509 -2.00 -30.80 17.51
N ALA A 510 -2.95 -30.66 18.44
CA ALA A 510 -2.68 -30.74 19.87
C ALA A 510 -2.07 -32.08 20.32
N ILE A 511 -2.40 -33.20 19.65
CA ILE A 511 -1.73 -34.50 19.91
C ILE A 511 -0.24 -34.43 19.56
N LYS A 512 0.14 -33.79 18.45
CA LYS A 512 1.55 -33.65 18.07
C LYS A 512 2.32 -32.81 19.09
N CYS A 513 1.66 -31.81 19.69
CA CYS A 513 2.21 -30.98 20.76
C CYS A 513 2.45 -31.73 22.09
N LYS A 514 1.99 -32.99 22.24
CA LYS A 514 2.36 -33.83 23.39
C LYS A 514 3.86 -34.10 23.45
N THR A 515 4.53 -34.14 22.30
CA THR A 515 5.99 -34.17 22.28
C THR A 515 6.51 -32.79 22.69
N PRO A 516 7.31 -32.68 23.77
CA PRO A 516 7.62 -31.37 24.34
C PRO A 516 8.31 -30.41 23.36
N TYR A 517 9.16 -30.89 22.44
CA TYR A 517 9.81 -30.04 21.44
C TYR A 517 8.81 -29.50 20.40
N ASN A 518 7.88 -30.31 19.88
CA ASN A 518 6.87 -29.81 18.95
C ASN A 518 5.89 -28.85 19.65
N GLY A 519 5.55 -29.13 20.92
CA GLY A 519 4.78 -28.18 21.74
C GLY A 519 5.49 -26.84 21.86
N LEU A 520 6.78 -26.83 22.19
CA LEU A 520 7.61 -25.61 22.24
C LEU A 520 7.68 -24.90 20.87
N LYS A 521 7.85 -25.65 19.77
CA LYS A 521 7.89 -25.09 18.40
C LYS A 521 6.59 -24.40 18.03
N GLU A 522 5.44 -25.02 18.29
CA GLU A 522 4.13 -24.41 17.99
C GLU A 522 3.83 -23.23 18.92
N CYS A 523 4.24 -23.28 20.19
CA CYS A 523 4.21 -22.11 21.08
C CYS A 523 5.11 -20.98 20.57
N ALA A 524 6.31 -21.27 20.06
CA ALA A 524 7.25 -20.29 19.51
C ALA A 524 6.74 -19.63 18.22
N LYS A 525 5.96 -20.34 17.40
CA LYS A 525 5.31 -19.75 16.22
C LYS A 525 4.13 -18.84 16.59
N ARG A 526 3.33 -19.28 17.57
CA ARG A 526 2.04 -18.65 17.93
C ARG A 526 2.13 -17.60 19.04
N GLY A 527 3.26 -17.50 19.75
CA GLY A 527 3.43 -16.55 20.85
C GLY A 527 2.78 -16.97 22.17
N LEU A 528 2.60 -18.28 22.41
CA LEU A 528 1.96 -18.77 23.64
C LEU A 528 2.95 -18.79 24.83
N VAL A 529 3.23 -17.62 25.41
CA VAL A 529 4.32 -17.39 26.38
C VAL A 529 4.17 -18.24 27.64
N ALA A 530 3.00 -18.24 28.31
CA ALA A 530 2.81 -19.05 29.51
C ALA A 530 2.98 -20.56 29.26
N MET A 531 2.47 -21.05 28.12
CA MET A 531 2.60 -22.46 27.74
C MET A 531 4.04 -22.83 27.43
N PHE A 532 4.76 -21.95 26.72
CA PHE A 532 6.18 -22.12 26.42
C PHE A 532 7.00 -22.15 27.72
N PHE A 533 6.75 -21.21 28.63
CA PHE A 533 7.40 -21.15 29.93
C PHE A 533 7.13 -22.39 30.79
N ALA A 534 5.91 -22.91 30.79
CA ALA A 534 5.57 -24.14 31.53
C ALA A 534 6.28 -25.38 30.94
N LEU A 535 6.37 -25.48 29.61
CA LEU A 535 7.04 -26.60 28.93
C LEU A 535 8.56 -26.59 29.10
N THR A 536 9.20 -25.42 29.03
CA THR A 536 10.65 -25.29 29.22
C THR A 536 11.08 -25.73 30.61
N ARG A 537 10.32 -25.39 31.67
CA ARG A 537 10.62 -25.84 33.05
C ARG A 537 10.51 -27.36 33.24
N LYS A 538 9.67 -28.04 32.45
CA LYS A 538 9.56 -29.52 32.45
C LYS A 538 10.73 -30.19 31.72
N MET A 539 11.36 -29.52 30.76
CA MET A 539 12.56 -30.02 30.08
C MET A 539 13.81 -29.77 30.94
N MET A 540 14.30 -30.80 31.65
CA MET A 540 15.47 -30.67 32.53
C MET A 540 16.84 -30.55 31.82
N GLN A 541 16.91 -30.50 30.48
CA GLN A 541 18.18 -30.45 29.74
C GLN A 541 18.20 -29.33 28.70
N ALA A 542 19.03 -28.31 28.93
CA ALA A 542 19.24 -27.18 28.02
C ALA A 542 19.70 -27.61 26.60
N SER A 543 20.42 -28.74 26.49
CA SER A 543 20.88 -29.30 25.20
C SER A 543 19.75 -29.64 24.22
N ARG A 544 18.52 -29.86 24.71
CA ARG A 544 17.36 -30.17 23.86
C ARG A 544 16.69 -28.92 23.27
N LEU A 545 16.88 -27.75 23.89
CA LEU A 545 16.32 -26.47 23.42
C LEU A 545 17.07 -25.94 22.20
N GLY A 546 18.37 -26.22 22.12
CA GLY A 546 19.23 -25.87 20.97
C GLY A 546 19.07 -26.80 19.77
N LYS A 547 18.22 -27.84 19.83
CA LYS A 547 18.02 -28.76 18.70
C LYS A 547 17.43 -28.00 17.51
N GLN A 548 18.05 -28.17 16.35
CA GLN A 548 17.52 -27.71 15.07
C GLN A 548 16.71 -28.81 14.40
N ASP A 549 15.68 -28.41 13.66
CA ASP A 549 14.82 -29.32 12.92
C ASP A 549 15.39 -29.71 11.55
N GLU A 550 14.57 -30.38 10.74
CA GLU A 550 14.91 -30.81 9.39
C GLU A 550 15.18 -29.66 8.42
N HIS A 551 14.89 -28.42 8.79
CA HIS A 551 15.21 -27.21 8.02
C HIS A 551 16.43 -26.48 8.60
N GLY A 552 17.08 -27.00 9.64
CA GLY A 552 18.16 -26.32 10.35
C GLY A 552 17.69 -25.17 11.25
N LEU A 553 16.38 -25.01 11.47
CA LEU A 553 15.83 -23.93 12.30
C LEU A 553 15.75 -24.36 13.76
N SER A 554 16.14 -23.46 14.67
CA SER A 554 15.96 -23.62 16.11
C SER A 554 14.68 -22.93 16.60
N LEU A 555 14.27 -23.17 17.86
CA LEU A 555 13.16 -22.45 18.49
C LEU A 555 13.37 -20.93 18.48
N LEU A 556 14.63 -20.48 18.57
CA LEU A 556 14.97 -19.05 18.52
C LEU A 556 14.63 -18.44 17.15
N HIS A 557 14.90 -19.16 16.06
CA HIS A 557 14.54 -18.70 14.71
C HIS A 557 13.02 -18.61 14.53
N TYR A 558 12.26 -19.57 15.05
CA TYR A 558 10.78 -19.54 14.97
C TYR A 558 10.17 -18.39 15.75
N ALA A 559 10.66 -18.13 16.97
CA ALA A 559 10.23 -16.99 17.76
C ALA A 559 10.60 -15.67 17.06
N ALA A 560 11.78 -15.61 16.45
CA ALA A 560 12.23 -14.44 15.73
C ALA A 560 11.42 -14.12 14.47
N MET A 561 11.10 -15.14 13.67
CA MET A 561 10.28 -15.03 12.46
C MET A 561 8.85 -14.53 12.73
N ASN A 562 8.31 -14.79 13.92
CA ASN A 562 6.92 -14.46 14.28
C ASN A 562 6.81 -13.31 15.28
N ASN A 563 7.88 -12.56 15.50
CA ASN A 563 7.95 -11.42 16.41
C ASN A 563 7.55 -11.71 17.87
N HIS A 564 8.11 -12.77 18.48
CA HIS A 564 7.82 -13.17 19.87
C HIS A 564 9.03 -12.96 20.82
N PRO A 565 9.37 -11.71 21.19
CA PRO A 565 10.57 -11.39 21.98
C PRO A 565 10.56 -12.01 23.38
N GLN A 566 9.40 -12.30 23.96
CA GLN A 566 9.30 -12.88 25.30
C GLN A 566 9.70 -14.36 25.30
N ILE A 567 9.41 -15.07 24.21
CA ILE A 567 9.90 -16.45 24.02
C ILE A 567 11.41 -16.44 23.81
N ILE A 568 11.95 -15.45 23.09
CA ILE A 568 13.40 -15.25 22.96
C ILE A 568 14.04 -15.05 24.33
N ALA A 569 13.50 -14.17 25.16
CA ALA A 569 14.00 -13.95 26.52
C ALA A 569 13.99 -15.23 27.37
N ILE A 570 12.94 -16.07 27.28
CA ILE A 570 12.93 -17.38 27.96
C ILE A 570 14.09 -18.25 27.49
N LEU A 571 14.32 -18.33 26.18
CA LEU A 571 15.39 -19.14 25.61
C LEU A 571 16.78 -18.64 26.03
N LEU A 572 16.99 -17.32 26.08
CA LEU A 572 18.25 -16.71 26.51
C LEU A 572 18.52 -16.91 28.02
N ILE A 573 17.48 -16.85 28.86
CA ILE A 573 17.58 -17.21 30.29
C ILE A 573 18.06 -18.65 30.49
N GLN A 574 17.73 -19.55 29.56
CA GLN A 574 18.20 -20.94 29.53
C GLN A 574 19.60 -21.11 28.90
N SER A 575 20.35 -20.00 28.74
CA SER A 575 21.71 -19.97 28.19
C SER A 575 21.82 -20.45 26.75
N MET A 576 20.78 -20.22 25.93
CA MET A 576 20.91 -20.38 24.49
C MET A 576 21.78 -19.28 23.88
N ASP A 577 22.60 -19.64 22.90
CA ASP A 577 23.38 -18.68 22.12
C ASP A 577 22.44 -17.79 21.28
N VAL A 578 22.50 -16.48 21.52
CA VAL A 578 21.74 -15.47 20.77
C VAL A 578 22.14 -15.43 19.29
N ASN A 579 23.39 -15.81 18.98
CA ASN A 579 23.94 -15.85 17.63
C ASN A 579 23.87 -17.24 17.00
N VAL A 580 23.00 -18.13 17.50
CA VAL A 580 22.77 -19.44 16.90
C VAL A 580 22.48 -19.29 15.41
N ARG A 581 23.25 -20.03 14.60
CA ARG A 581 23.14 -20.04 13.14
C ARG A 581 22.34 -21.22 12.70
N ARG A 582 21.50 -21.02 11.70
CA ARG A 582 20.81 -22.09 10.99
C ARG A 582 21.85 -23.04 10.36
N ASN A 583 21.71 -24.35 10.58
CA ASN A 583 22.54 -25.32 9.89
C ASN A 583 22.12 -25.40 8.42
N ASN A 584 23.08 -25.17 7.53
CA ASN A 584 22.88 -25.38 6.10
C ASN A 584 22.88 -26.89 5.84
N ILE A 585 21.76 -27.42 5.36
CA ILE A 585 21.68 -28.82 4.95
C ILE A 585 22.51 -28.95 3.67
N MET A 586 23.48 -29.86 3.65
CA MET A 586 24.15 -30.29 2.43
C MET A 586 23.09 -30.88 1.48
N GLY A 587 22.45 -30.06 0.65
CA GLY A 587 21.41 -30.58 -0.25
C GLY A 587 20.52 -29.58 -1.00
N THR A 588 20.47 -28.30 -0.65
CA THR A 588 19.68 -27.33 -1.42
C THR A 588 20.49 -26.05 -1.60
N GLY A 589 21.06 -25.87 -2.79
CA GLY A 589 21.80 -24.66 -3.13
C GLY A 589 20.97 -23.43 -2.82
N SER A 590 21.56 -22.48 -2.09
CA SER A 590 21.08 -21.11 -2.08
C SER A 590 21.06 -20.63 -3.53
N ARG A 591 19.87 -20.54 -4.11
CA ARG A 591 19.66 -19.85 -5.38
C ARG A 591 19.60 -18.37 -5.04
N ALA A 592 20.76 -17.75 -4.85
CA ALA A 592 20.84 -16.31 -5.02
C ALA A 592 20.47 -16.02 -6.49
N ALA A 593 19.51 -15.12 -6.69
CA ALA A 593 19.15 -14.64 -8.02
C ALA A 593 20.34 -13.88 -8.62
N SER A 594 21.20 -14.58 -9.35
CA SER A 594 21.79 -13.97 -10.55
C SER A 594 20.67 -13.93 -11.57
N ALA A 595 19.98 -12.80 -11.64
CA ALA A 595 18.98 -12.55 -12.67
C ALA A 595 19.68 -12.48 -14.03
N LYS A 596 19.69 -13.59 -14.78
CA LYS A 596 19.77 -13.58 -16.25
C LYS A 596 18.89 -14.66 -16.84
N ASP A 597 18.09 -14.20 -17.79
CA ASP A 597 17.28 -14.97 -18.71
C ASP A 597 17.95 -16.25 -19.20
N ASN A 598 17.10 -17.24 -19.44
CA ASN A 598 17.39 -18.61 -19.83
C ASN A 598 18.61 -18.79 -20.75
N ARG A 599 19.79 -19.11 -20.17
CA ARG A 599 20.54 -20.38 -20.32
C ARG A 599 22.05 -20.22 -19.99
N GLU A 600 22.38 -20.34 -18.70
CA GLU A 600 23.34 -21.32 -18.13
C GLU A 600 23.38 -21.13 -16.60
N MET A 601 22.83 -22.12 -15.88
CA MET A 601 22.88 -22.17 -14.42
C MET A 601 24.31 -22.44 -13.94
N VAL A 602 24.96 -21.46 -13.30
CA VAL A 602 26.16 -21.74 -12.53
C VAL A 602 25.73 -22.27 -11.15
N MET A 603 25.97 -23.55 -10.92
CA MET A 603 25.97 -24.12 -9.58
C MET A 603 27.02 -23.39 -8.73
N VAL A 604 26.62 -22.45 -7.88
CA VAL A 604 27.50 -21.98 -6.81
C VAL A 604 27.54 -23.12 -5.79
N THR A 605 28.57 -23.96 -5.91
CA THR A 605 28.88 -24.94 -4.88
C THR A 605 29.09 -24.18 -3.56
N PRO A 606 28.40 -24.55 -2.47
CA PRO A 606 28.59 -23.88 -1.18
C PRO A 606 30.07 -23.92 -0.84
N GLN A 607 30.68 -22.74 -0.65
CA GLN A 607 32.08 -22.68 -0.23
C GLN A 607 32.20 -23.46 1.09
N PRO A 608 33.18 -24.36 1.24
CA PRO A 608 33.43 -25.05 2.50
C PRO A 608 33.65 -24.02 3.62
N GLY A 609 32.72 -23.95 4.58
CA GLY A 609 32.73 -22.94 5.66
C GLY A 609 31.61 -21.89 5.61
N SER A 610 30.68 -21.96 4.66
CA SER A 610 29.52 -21.07 4.57
C SER A 610 28.57 -21.18 5.78
N LEU A 611 28.25 -20.03 6.38
CA LEU A 611 27.48 -19.92 7.63
C LEU A 611 26.02 -19.51 7.33
N GLY A 612 25.05 -20.30 7.80
CA GLY A 612 23.63 -19.95 7.66
C GLY A 612 23.21 -18.69 8.44
N PRO A 613 22.01 -18.16 8.17
CA PRO A 613 21.47 -16.97 8.83
C PRO A 613 21.30 -17.20 10.34
N THR A 614 21.45 -16.14 11.13
CA THR A 614 21.13 -16.13 12.57
C THR A 614 19.67 -15.71 12.80
N ALA A 615 19.19 -15.82 14.05
CA ALA A 615 17.86 -15.36 14.42
C ALA A 615 17.59 -13.88 14.08
N ILE A 616 18.59 -12.99 14.19
CA ILE A 616 18.43 -11.57 13.83
C ILE A 616 18.31 -11.35 12.31
N HIS A 617 18.91 -12.20 11.47
CA HIS A 617 18.68 -12.14 10.02
C HIS A 617 17.24 -12.49 9.69
N VAL A 618 16.73 -13.58 10.27
CA VAL A 618 15.34 -14.03 10.08
C VAL A 618 14.35 -12.99 10.59
N ALA A 619 14.61 -12.39 11.76
CA ALA A 619 13.79 -11.31 12.28
C ALA A 619 13.76 -10.09 11.35
N ALA A 620 14.92 -9.69 10.84
CA ALA A 620 15.06 -8.54 9.97
C ALA A 620 14.37 -8.74 8.62
N ARG A 621 14.48 -9.94 8.05
CA ARG A 621 13.75 -10.36 6.85
C ARG A 621 12.24 -10.35 7.02
N CYS A 622 11.73 -10.66 8.22
CA CYS A 622 10.29 -10.75 8.47
C CYS A 622 9.72 -9.48 9.11
N GLY A 623 10.47 -8.37 9.15
CA GLY A 623 10.00 -7.12 9.75
C GLY A 623 9.69 -7.20 11.25
N ALA A 624 10.24 -8.19 11.95
CA ALA A 624 9.94 -8.48 13.35
C ALA A 624 10.65 -7.50 14.31
N LEU A 625 10.13 -6.27 14.37
CA LEU A 625 10.74 -5.13 15.07
C LEU A 625 11.09 -5.41 16.54
N ASP A 626 10.13 -5.92 17.33
CA ASP A 626 10.34 -6.13 18.77
C ASP A 626 11.36 -7.24 19.03
N THR A 627 11.38 -8.25 18.17
CA THR A 627 12.40 -9.29 18.17
C THR A 627 13.78 -8.73 17.87
N VAL A 628 13.92 -7.88 16.84
CA VAL A 628 15.21 -7.26 16.52
C VAL A 628 15.67 -6.41 17.70
N ALA A 629 14.79 -5.59 18.29
CA ALA A 629 15.10 -4.81 19.49
C ALA A 629 15.54 -5.69 20.66
N CYS A 630 14.81 -6.78 20.93
CA CYS A 630 15.13 -7.74 21.99
C CYS A 630 16.47 -8.45 21.78
N LEU A 631 16.75 -8.92 20.56
CA LEU A 631 18.01 -9.58 20.21
C LEU A 631 19.19 -8.61 20.35
N LEU A 632 19.05 -7.36 19.89
CA LEU A 632 20.08 -6.33 20.04
C LEU A 632 20.32 -5.93 21.50
N ALA A 633 19.26 -5.80 22.30
CA ALA A 633 19.35 -5.56 23.75
C ALA A 633 20.07 -6.71 24.50
N ASN A 634 20.12 -7.91 23.91
CA ASN A 634 20.87 -9.07 24.40
C ASN A 634 22.16 -9.33 23.59
N TYR A 635 22.75 -8.28 23.01
CA TYR A 635 24.05 -8.31 22.33
C TYR A 635 24.15 -9.28 21.13
N ALA A 636 23.05 -9.49 20.39
CA ALA A 636 23.13 -10.15 19.09
C ALA A 636 24.07 -9.38 18.15
N ASN A 637 24.87 -10.11 17.37
CA ASN A 637 25.83 -9.51 16.46
C ASN A 637 25.12 -8.92 15.24
N ILE A 638 24.90 -7.60 15.25
CA ILE A 638 24.27 -6.83 14.17
C ILE A 638 25.11 -6.80 12.88
N LEU A 639 26.40 -7.16 12.94
CA LEU A 639 27.33 -7.22 11.80
C LEU A 639 27.58 -8.66 11.32
N ALA A 640 26.92 -9.66 11.93
CA ALA A 640 27.03 -11.03 11.47
C ALA A 640 26.57 -11.10 10.01
N THR A 641 27.33 -11.81 9.17
CA THR A 641 26.92 -12.08 7.79
C THR A 641 26.49 -13.52 7.64
N ASP A 642 25.55 -13.75 6.72
CA ASP A 642 25.15 -15.08 6.25
C ASP A 642 26.02 -15.55 5.07
N GLN A 643 25.57 -16.62 4.42
CA GLN A 643 26.20 -17.27 3.27
C GLN A 643 26.32 -16.39 2.04
N ASP A 644 25.42 -15.43 1.86
CA ASP A 644 25.38 -14.51 0.73
C ASP A 644 26.14 -13.21 1.05
N GLY A 645 26.80 -13.15 2.20
CA GLY A 645 27.55 -11.99 2.66
C GLY A 645 26.66 -10.86 3.16
N TRP A 646 25.39 -11.14 3.47
CA TRP A 646 24.41 -10.16 3.91
C TRP A 646 24.36 -10.11 5.43
N ALA A 647 24.45 -8.89 5.96
CA ALA A 647 24.10 -8.59 7.35
C ALA A 647 22.59 -8.35 7.53
N PRO A 648 22.03 -8.39 8.76
CA PRO A 648 20.60 -8.22 9.01
C PRO A 648 19.97 -6.96 8.39
N ILE A 649 20.67 -5.82 8.37
CA ILE A 649 20.15 -4.59 7.76
C ILE A 649 19.93 -4.73 6.25
N HIS A 650 20.73 -5.54 5.55
CA HIS A 650 20.56 -5.80 4.12
C HIS A 650 19.27 -6.58 3.86
N HIS A 651 18.96 -7.57 4.70
CA HIS A 651 17.67 -8.28 4.66
C HIS A 651 16.51 -7.32 4.89
N ALA A 652 16.54 -6.53 5.95
CA ALA A 652 15.47 -5.56 6.22
C ALA A 652 15.29 -4.54 5.09
N ALA A 653 16.38 -4.12 4.44
CA ALA A 653 16.32 -3.17 3.34
C ALA A 653 15.78 -3.78 2.05
N PHE A 654 16.24 -4.98 1.69
CA PHE A 654 15.77 -5.71 0.51
C PHE A 654 14.28 -6.06 0.62
N PHE A 655 13.80 -6.42 1.81
CA PHE A 655 12.40 -6.80 2.05
C PHE A 655 11.48 -5.63 2.48
N ASP A 656 11.92 -4.38 2.29
CA ASP A 656 11.15 -3.15 2.55
C ASP A 656 10.67 -2.94 4.01
N HIS A 657 11.43 -3.42 4.99
CA HIS A 657 11.09 -3.30 6.40
C HIS A 657 11.71 -2.06 7.06
N TYR A 658 11.23 -0.87 6.68
CA TYR A 658 11.76 0.41 7.17
C TYR A 658 11.81 0.54 8.69
N PRO A 659 10.81 0.13 9.50
CA PRO A 659 10.91 0.22 10.95
C PRO A 659 12.14 -0.50 11.52
N VAL A 660 12.49 -1.67 10.96
CA VAL A 660 13.67 -2.43 11.37
C VAL A 660 14.96 -1.73 10.93
N VAL A 661 15.02 -1.24 9.68
CA VAL A 661 16.17 -0.47 9.18
C VAL A 661 16.42 0.76 10.07
N ARG A 662 15.37 1.50 10.40
CA ARG A 662 15.44 2.68 11.27
C ARG A 662 15.95 2.33 12.66
N LEU A 663 15.44 1.26 13.29
CA LEU A 663 15.93 0.76 14.57
C LEU A 663 17.43 0.45 14.52
N MET A 664 17.88 -0.29 13.49
CA MET A 664 19.30 -0.66 13.35
C MET A 664 20.21 0.56 13.16
N ILE A 665 19.80 1.52 12.32
CA ILE A 665 20.55 2.75 12.07
C ILE A 665 20.65 3.62 13.34
N ARG A 666 19.58 3.68 14.15
CA ARG A 666 19.64 4.34 15.45
C ARG A 666 20.74 3.72 16.32
N LYS A 667 20.77 2.39 16.44
CA LYS A 667 21.80 1.70 17.25
C LYS A 667 23.22 1.87 16.69
N ASN A 668 23.37 1.87 15.37
CA ASN A 668 24.66 2.08 14.71
C ASN A 668 24.48 2.77 13.36
N LYS A 669 24.74 4.09 13.33
CA LYS A 669 24.64 4.92 12.11
C LYS A 669 25.50 4.40 10.96
N GLY A 670 26.63 3.76 11.25
CA GLY A 670 27.52 3.20 10.22
C GLY A 670 26.88 2.07 9.39
N LEU A 671 25.78 1.47 9.87
CA LEU A 671 25.06 0.44 9.11
C LEU A 671 24.36 0.99 7.87
N MET A 672 24.04 2.29 7.85
CA MET A 672 23.42 2.96 6.71
C MET A 672 24.25 2.82 5.43
N GLU A 673 25.58 2.78 5.57
CA GLU A 673 26.55 2.67 4.48
C GLU A 673 27.29 1.32 4.47
N LEU A 674 26.80 0.34 5.26
CA LEU A 674 27.39 -0.99 5.29
C LEU A 674 27.19 -1.65 3.93
N VAL A 675 28.27 -2.10 3.31
CA VAL A 675 28.20 -2.83 2.05
C VAL A 675 28.09 -4.33 2.30
N THR A 676 27.35 -5.04 1.45
CA THR A 676 27.35 -6.50 1.41
C THR A 676 28.76 -7.03 1.14
N LYS A 677 29.06 -8.24 1.62
CA LYS A 677 30.35 -8.90 1.38
C LYS A 677 30.40 -9.75 0.11
N ASN A 678 29.31 -9.83 -0.64
CA ASN A 678 29.29 -10.43 -1.97
C ASN A 678 29.88 -9.47 -3.02
N ASP A 679 30.03 -9.96 -4.25
CA ASP A 679 30.63 -9.21 -5.35
C ASP A 679 29.84 -7.94 -5.71
N LEU A 680 28.53 -7.92 -5.43
CA LEU A 680 27.69 -6.75 -5.67
C LEU A 680 27.98 -5.58 -4.72
N ARG A 681 28.57 -5.81 -3.53
CA ARG A 681 28.96 -4.74 -2.58
C ARG A 681 27.90 -3.65 -2.36
N SER A 682 26.62 -4.03 -2.33
CA SER A 682 25.49 -3.10 -2.28
C SER A 682 25.29 -2.55 -0.87
N THR A 683 24.97 -1.26 -0.76
CA THR A 683 24.49 -0.64 0.49
C THR A 683 23.00 -0.91 0.68
N PRO A 684 22.42 -0.69 1.89
CA PRO A 684 20.99 -0.83 2.13
C PRO A 684 20.11 -0.06 1.13
N ILE A 685 20.49 1.17 0.76
CA ILE A 685 19.73 1.98 -0.19
C ILE A 685 19.76 1.39 -1.61
N LEU A 686 20.89 0.80 -2.02
CA LEU A 686 21.00 0.11 -3.30
C LEU A 686 20.18 -1.18 -3.32
N LEU A 687 20.15 -1.93 -2.22
CA LEU A 687 19.29 -3.12 -2.09
C LEU A 687 17.81 -2.75 -2.17
N ALA A 688 17.38 -1.71 -1.46
CA ALA A 688 16.01 -1.20 -1.53
C ALA A 688 15.61 -0.77 -2.95
N ALA A 689 16.51 -0.08 -3.67
CA ALA A 689 16.27 0.25 -5.07
C ALA A 689 16.19 -1.00 -5.98
N SER A 690 17.02 -2.01 -5.71
CA SER A 690 17.07 -3.26 -6.49
C SER A 690 15.90 -4.22 -6.25
N SER A 691 15.18 -4.08 -5.14
CA SER A 691 14.03 -4.91 -4.78
C SER A 691 12.68 -4.19 -4.86
N GLY A 692 12.71 -2.88 -5.15
CA GLY A 692 11.50 -2.05 -5.16
C GLY A 692 11.01 -1.67 -3.76
N GLY A 693 11.88 -1.76 -2.74
CA GLY A 693 11.61 -1.39 -1.36
C GLY A 693 11.47 0.13 -1.17
N LEU A 694 10.35 0.68 -1.61
CA LEU A 694 10.10 2.12 -1.66
C LEU A 694 10.06 2.77 -0.28
N SER A 695 9.54 2.08 0.73
CA SER A 695 9.44 2.62 2.10
C SER A 695 10.81 2.79 2.73
N VAL A 696 11.68 1.78 2.59
CA VAL A 696 13.09 1.83 3.02
C VAL A 696 13.85 2.89 2.24
N LEU A 697 13.69 2.95 0.91
CA LEU A 697 14.37 3.94 0.07
C LEU A 697 14.06 5.38 0.53
N LYS A 698 12.77 5.72 0.67
CA LYS A 698 12.30 7.03 1.19
C LYS A 698 12.88 7.34 2.57
N GLY A 699 12.82 6.35 3.46
CA GLY A 699 13.31 6.46 4.83
C GLY A 699 14.82 6.66 4.93
N LEU A 700 15.61 5.95 4.12
CA LEU A 700 17.07 6.10 4.04
C LEU A 700 17.47 7.46 3.46
N ILE A 701 16.79 7.92 2.41
CA ILE A 701 17.00 9.27 1.85
C ILE A 701 16.74 10.34 2.90
N SER A 702 15.62 10.23 3.63
CA SER A 702 15.26 11.15 4.70
C SER A 702 16.24 11.09 5.89
N SER A 703 16.89 9.94 6.09
CA SER A 703 17.91 9.74 7.11
C SER A 703 19.33 10.18 6.68
N GLY A 704 19.49 10.63 5.43
CA GLY A 704 20.77 11.12 4.90
C GLY A 704 21.72 10.07 4.32
N ALA A 705 21.19 8.92 3.87
CA ALA A 705 22.00 7.91 3.19
C ALA A 705 22.60 8.43 1.87
N ASP A 706 23.81 7.97 1.55
CA ASP A 706 24.53 8.37 0.33
C ASP A 706 23.97 7.62 -0.91
N TYR A 707 22.95 8.21 -1.52
CA TYR A 707 22.32 7.71 -2.74
C TYR A 707 23.20 7.81 -4.00
N ARG A 708 24.40 8.41 -3.92
CA ARG A 708 25.36 8.49 -5.04
C ARG A 708 26.25 7.26 -5.15
N ARG A 709 26.19 6.34 -4.18
CA ARG A 709 26.96 5.10 -4.20
C ARG A 709 26.58 4.22 -5.37
N LEU A 710 27.57 3.48 -5.86
CA LEU A 710 27.41 2.46 -6.88
C LEU A 710 27.72 1.10 -6.28
N ASP A 711 27.04 0.08 -6.78
CA ASP A 711 27.33 -1.32 -6.48
C ASP A 711 28.63 -1.78 -7.17
N GLY A 712 29.00 -3.04 -6.97
CA GLY A 712 30.19 -3.67 -7.56
C GLY A 712 30.16 -3.77 -9.08
N GLU A 713 28.99 -3.63 -9.71
CA GLU A 713 28.79 -3.58 -11.16
C GLU A 713 28.71 -2.15 -11.70
N GLY A 714 28.86 -1.13 -10.84
CA GLY A 714 28.79 0.28 -11.21
C GLY A 714 27.37 0.83 -11.37
N ASN A 715 26.36 0.18 -10.79
CA ASN A 715 24.97 0.61 -10.82
C ASN A 715 24.59 1.37 -9.53
N GLY A 716 23.96 2.54 -9.70
CA GLY A 716 23.34 3.31 -8.61
C GLY A 716 21.83 3.03 -8.48
N ILE A 717 21.14 3.78 -7.62
CA ILE A 717 19.72 3.56 -7.30
C ILE A 717 18.79 3.60 -8.52
N VAL A 718 19.03 4.51 -9.48
CA VAL A 718 18.21 4.63 -10.70
C VAL A 718 18.42 3.42 -11.60
N SER A 719 19.68 3.08 -11.89
CA SER A 719 20.00 1.94 -12.75
C SER A 719 19.56 0.61 -12.16
N LEU A 720 19.64 0.43 -10.84
CA LEU A 720 19.17 -0.77 -10.16
C LEU A 720 17.64 -0.90 -10.24
N ALA A 721 16.91 0.17 -9.94
CA ALA A 721 15.46 0.19 -10.08
C ALA A 721 15.03 -0.09 -11.52
N ALA A 722 15.72 0.48 -12.51
CA ALA A 722 15.47 0.21 -13.92
C ALA A 722 15.77 -1.24 -14.31
N LEU A 723 16.95 -1.77 -13.96
CA LEU A 723 17.40 -3.16 -14.22
C LEU A 723 16.51 -4.24 -13.59
N ARG A 724 15.64 -3.84 -12.67
CA ARG A 724 14.70 -4.71 -11.94
C ARG A 724 13.24 -4.29 -12.14
N PHE A 725 12.99 -3.32 -13.03
CA PHE A 725 11.67 -2.85 -13.43
C PHE A 725 10.81 -2.31 -12.27
N HIS A 726 11.42 -1.68 -11.28
CA HIS A 726 10.74 -1.04 -10.16
C HIS A 726 10.36 0.41 -10.52
N THR A 727 9.33 0.56 -11.35
CA THR A 727 8.85 1.87 -11.84
C THR A 727 8.33 2.77 -10.73
N ASN A 728 7.74 2.21 -9.67
CA ASN A 728 7.33 2.95 -8.46
C ASN A 728 8.51 3.69 -7.78
N VAL A 729 9.70 3.09 -7.76
CA VAL A 729 10.92 3.73 -7.27
C VAL A 729 11.36 4.84 -8.22
N LEU A 730 11.35 4.59 -9.54
CA LEU A 730 11.71 5.60 -10.54
C LEU A 730 10.77 6.81 -10.49
N GLU A 731 9.46 6.60 -10.39
CA GLU A 731 8.44 7.65 -10.24
C GLU A 731 8.70 8.49 -8.99
N TYR A 732 8.96 7.86 -7.85
CA TYR A 732 9.32 8.59 -6.64
C TYR A 732 10.60 9.41 -6.82
N LEU A 733 11.64 8.88 -7.47
CA LEU A 733 12.88 9.62 -7.70
C LEU A 733 12.69 10.80 -8.66
N ILE A 734 11.80 10.68 -9.64
CA ILE A 734 11.39 11.79 -10.52
C ILE A 734 10.63 12.85 -9.72
N GLU A 735 9.67 12.44 -8.89
CA GLU A 735 8.87 13.36 -8.06
C GLU A 735 9.69 14.05 -6.98
N TRP A 736 10.67 13.36 -6.41
CA TRP A 736 11.59 13.93 -5.44
C TRP A 736 12.42 15.08 -6.05
N ASN A 737 12.59 15.10 -7.37
CA ASN A 737 13.17 16.19 -8.16
C ASN A 737 14.50 16.72 -7.58
N ASN A 738 15.37 15.80 -7.17
CA ASN A 738 16.68 16.14 -6.65
C ASN A 738 17.67 16.36 -7.81
N PRO A 739 18.37 17.51 -7.88
CA PRO A 739 19.28 17.82 -8.98
C PRO A 739 20.48 16.85 -9.09
N ASP A 740 20.83 16.14 -8.03
CA ASP A 740 21.91 15.13 -8.02
C ASP A 740 21.46 13.75 -8.55
N VAL A 741 20.15 13.55 -8.75
CA VAL A 741 19.59 12.28 -9.24
C VAL A 741 19.04 12.48 -10.65
N HIS A 742 19.92 12.27 -11.63
CA HIS A 742 19.62 12.45 -13.05
C HIS A 742 18.87 11.25 -13.65
N VAL A 743 17.63 11.00 -13.22
CA VAL A 743 16.84 9.81 -13.60
C VAL A 743 16.79 9.63 -15.12
N TRP A 744 16.38 10.67 -15.84
CA TRP A 744 16.21 10.63 -17.29
C TRP A 744 17.53 10.42 -18.04
N GLN A 745 18.59 11.11 -17.63
CA GLN A 745 19.92 10.97 -18.25
C GLN A 745 20.51 9.57 -18.00
N ILE A 746 20.27 8.98 -16.83
CA ILE A 746 20.72 7.62 -16.53
C ILE A 746 19.96 6.60 -17.38
N LEU A 747 18.63 6.71 -17.49
CA LEU A 747 17.83 5.84 -18.37
C LEU A 747 18.29 5.95 -19.83
N VAL A 748 18.40 7.17 -20.37
CA VAL A 748 18.90 7.35 -21.74
C VAL A 748 20.34 6.85 -21.89
N GLY A 749 21.20 7.04 -20.88
CA GLY A 749 22.55 6.48 -20.84
C GLY A 749 22.58 4.95 -20.86
N MET A 750 21.61 4.30 -20.21
CA MET A 750 21.44 2.84 -20.26
C MET A 750 21.01 2.37 -21.65
N LEU A 751 20.12 3.08 -22.36
CA LEU A 751 19.78 2.80 -23.77
C LEU A 751 21.00 2.87 -24.69
N LYS A 752 21.90 3.82 -24.44
CA LYS A 752 23.13 4.04 -25.22
C LYS A 752 24.25 3.04 -24.87
N SER A 753 24.10 2.24 -23.82
CA SER A 753 25.14 1.32 -23.35
C SER A 753 25.32 0.10 -24.26
N ASN A 754 26.46 -0.59 -24.20
CA ASN A 754 26.66 -1.86 -24.92
C ASN A 754 26.05 -3.08 -24.21
N ASP A 755 25.51 -2.90 -23.00
CA ASP A 755 24.89 -3.98 -22.23
C ASP A 755 23.43 -4.14 -22.66
N GLN A 756 23.13 -5.28 -23.29
CA GLN A 756 21.79 -5.58 -23.78
C GLN A 756 20.74 -5.50 -22.66
N LYS A 757 21.07 -5.98 -21.46
CA LYS A 757 20.15 -5.94 -20.32
C LYS A 757 19.81 -4.51 -19.91
N LYS A 758 20.79 -3.61 -19.94
CA LYS A 758 20.58 -2.18 -19.65
C LYS A 758 19.67 -1.54 -20.70
N LYS A 759 19.84 -1.89 -22.00
CA LYS A 759 18.95 -1.40 -23.08
C LYS A 759 17.51 -1.87 -22.86
N ASP A 760 17.32 -3.18 -22.71
CA ASP A 760 16.00 -3.81 -22.59
C ASP A 760 15.25 -3.27 -21.37
N SER A 761 15.90 -3.25 -20.21
CA SER A 761 15.30 -2.73 -18.99
C SER A 761 14.96 -1.24 -19.10
N SER A 762 15.87 -0.43 -19.64
CA SER A 762 15.64 1.01 -19.72
C SER A 762 14.53 1.38 -20.70
N VAL A 763 14.43 0.70 -21.85
CA VAL A 763 13.39 1.02 -22.84
C VAL A 763 12.01 0.64 -22.31
N LYS A 764 11.90 -0.50 -21.60
CA LYS A 764 10.68 -0.92 -20.90
C LYS A 764 10.29 0.07 -19.80
N CYS A 765 11.24 0.57 -19.01
CA CYS A 765 10.95 1.59 -18.01
C CYS A 765 10.46 2.90 -18.64
N LEU A 766 11.07 3.34 -19.75
CA LEU A 766 10.64 4.55 -20.46
C LEU A 766 9.25 4.40 -21.09
N GLU A 767 8.87 3.19 -21.52
CA GLU A 767 7.52 2.93 -22.02
C GLU A 767 6.46 3.22 -20.94
N VAL A 768 6.64 2.68 -19.74
CA VAL A 768 5.74 2.95 -18.61
C VAL A 768 5.79 4.43 -18.21
N LEU A 769 6.99 4.99 -18.05
CA LEU A 769 7.14 6.39 -17.62
C LEU A 769 6.61 7.40 -18.65
N SER A 770 6.65 7.09 -19.95
CA SER A 770 6.14 7.99 -21.00
C SER A 770 4.62 8.20 -20.96
N THR A 771 3.88 7.28 -20.34
CA THR A 771 2.42 7.36 -20.19
C THR A 771 1.98 7.79 -18.79
N SER A 772 2.87 7.75 -17.79
CA SER A 772 2.49 8.01 -16.40
C SER A 772 2.17 9.48 -16.10
N LYS A 773 2.84 10.44 -16.78
CA LYS A 773 2.51 11.87 -16.70
C LYS A 773 2.64 12.56 -18.05
N PRO A 774 1.75 13.52 -18.38
CA PRO A 774 1.70 14.16 -19.69
C PRO A 774 2.93 15.02 -20.02
N ASP A 775 3.76 15.39 -19.04
CA ASP A 775 4.95 16.22 -19.26
C ASP A 775 6.26 15.42 -19.34
N HIS A 776 6.24 14.09 -19.13
CA HIS A 776 7.47 13.29 -19.13
C HIS A 776 8.20 13.27 -20.48
N TRP A 777 7.50 13.50 -21.60
CA TRP A 777 8.13 13.64 -22.92
C TRP A 777 9.18 14.75 -22.96
N LYS A 778 9.00 15.85 -22.21
CA LYS A 778 9.95 16.96 -22.16
C LYS A 778 11.27 16.50 -21.57
N SER A 779 11.20 15.79 -20.45
CA SER A 779 12.39 15.27 -19.78
C SER A 779 13.10 14.17 -20.59
N ILE A 780 12.33 13.32 -21.29
CA ILE A 780 12.89 12.36 -22.25
C ILE A 780 13.62 13.09 -23.38
N LEU A 781 13.03 14.16 -23.92
CA LEU A 781 13.63 14.96 -24.99
C LEU A 781 14.91 15.66 -24.52
N GLU A 782 14.87 16.33 -23.36
CA GLU A 782 16.01 17.03 -22.75
C GLU A 782 17.18 16.10 -22.42
N ALA A 783 16.89 14.83 -22.08
CA ALA A 783 17.90 13.80 -21.84
C ALA A 783 18.48 13.18 -23.12
N GLU A 784 18.14 13.69 -24.30
CA GLU A 784 18.48 13.12 -25.62
C GLU A 784 17.91 11.71 -25.85
N GLY A 785 16.72 11.44 -25.32
CA GLY A 785 16.04 10.16 -25.48
C GLY A 785 15.62 9.88 -26.92
N VAL A 786 15.15 10.89 -27.67
CA VAL A 786 14.69 10.71 -29.05
C VAL A 786 15.78 10.16 -29.98
N PRO A 787 17.01 10.74 -30.05
CA PRO A 787 18.10 10.13 -30.81
C PRO A 787 18.42 8.69 -30.37
N ALA A 788 18.45 8.42 -29.06
CA ALA A 788 18.77 7.08 -28.55
C ALA A 788 17.70 6.03 -28.94
N LEU A 789 16.42 6.40 -28.90
CA LEU A 789 15.32 5.53 -29.33
C LEU A 789 15.39 5.26 -30.84
N VAL A 790 15.72 6.27 -31.65
CA VAL A 790 15.93 6.10 -33.10
C VAL A 790 17.15 5.21 -33.40
N ASP A 791 18.20 5.26 -32.58
CA ASP A 791 19.32 4.33 -32.70
C ASP A 791 18.93 2.89 -32.37
N LEU A 792 18.01 2.67 -31.41
CA LEU A 792 17.45 1.35 -31.13
C LEU A 792 16.62 0.81 -32.30
N LEU A 793 15.84 1.66 -32.98
CA LEU A 793 15.07 1.27 -34.18
C LEU A 793 15.97 0.73 -35.32
N LYS A 794 17.26 1.06 -35.34
CA LYS A 794 18.22 0.55 -36.34
C LYS A 794 18.73 -0.85 -36.02
N ILE A 795 18.63 -1.29 -34.77
CA ILE A 795 19.13 -2.59 -34.33
C ILE A 795 18.19 -3.66 -34.86
N ASP A 796 18.74 -4.72 -35.42
CA ASP A 796 18.00 -5.88 -35.92
C ASP A 796 17.52 -6.77 -34.75
N ASN A 797 16.65 -6.21 -33.91
CA ASN A 797 16.01 -6.86 -32.78
C ASN A 797 14.57 -6.34 -32.69
N GLU A 798 13.63 -7.20 -33.05
CA GLU A 798 12.21 -6.88 -33.17
C GLU A 798 11.58 -6.46 -31.83
N GLU A 799 11.97 -7.07 -30.71
CA GLU A 799 11.46 -6.71 -29.38
C GLU A 799 11.89 -5.29 -29.01
N LEU A 800 13.18 -4.97 -29.18
CA LEU A 800 13.69 -3.62 -28.94
C LEU A 800 13.07 -2.58 -29.87
N GLN A 801 12.91 -2.92 -31.16
CA GLN A 801 12.27 -2.04 -32.12
C GLN A 801 10.82 -1.73 -31.72
N CYS A 802 10.07 -2.76 -31.29
CA CYS A 802 8.68 -2.60 -30.86
C CYS A 802 8.57 -1.67 -29.64
N VAL A 803 9.34 -1.92 -28.58
CA VAL A 803 9.27 -1.08 -27.36
C VAL A 803 9.80 0.32 -27.62
N ALA A 804 10.87 0.49 -28.42
CA ALA A 804 11.37 1.82 -28.78
C ALA A 804 10.36 2.61 -29.62
N ALA A 805 9.70 1.97 -30.58
CA ALA A 805 8.61 2.57 -31.34
C ALA A 805 7.42 2.91 -30.42
N SER A 806 7.13 2.08 -29.43
CA SER A 806 6.08 2.35 -28.42
C SER A 806 6.34 3.63 -27.64
N VAL A 807 7.55 3.80 -27.11
CA VAL A 807 7.95 5.04 -26.43
C VAL A 807 7.82 6.24 -27.35
N LEU A 808 8.27 6.13 -28.61
CA LEU A 808 8.18 7.21 -29.58
C LEU A 808 6.73 7.57 -29.93
N CYS A 809 5.84 6.60 -30.14
CA CYS A 809 4.40 6.85 -30.35
C CYS A 809 3.78 7.64 -29.19
N ASN A 810 4.18 7.34 -27.95
CA ASN A 810 3.65 8.04 -26.78
C ASN A 810 4.07 9.52 -26.71
N ILE A 811 5.12 9.93 -27.45
CA ILE A 811 5.68 11.28 -27.40
C ILE A 811 5.69 12.01 -28.75
N SER A 812 5.45 11.33 -29.87
CA SER A 812 5.60 11.86 -31.23
C SER A 812 4.54 12.87 -31.65
N GLU A 813 3.43 12.97 -30.92
CA GLU A 813 2.42 14.01 -31.15
C GLU A 813 2.95 15.43 -30.85
N GLN A 814 3.99 15.54 -30.03
CA GLN A 814 4.55 16.82 -29.58
C GLN A 814 5.47 17.44 -30.64
N THR A 815 5.30 18.74 -30.89
CA THR A 815 5.97 19.45 -31.99
C THR A 815 7.49 19.39 -31.89
N GLU A 816 8.04 19.58 -30.69
CA GLU A 816 9.48 19.58 -30.42
C GLU A 816 10.09 18.18 -30.63
N VAL A 817 9.32 17.13 -30.34
CA VAL A 817 9.72 15.73 -30.57
C VAL A 817 9.76 15.43 -32.08
N ARG A 818 8.74 15.86 -32.84
CA ARG A 818 8.73 15.72 -34.31
C ARG A 818 9.92 16.42 -34.97
N GLN A 819 10.27 17.61 -34.49
CA GLN A 819 11.46 18.33 -34.94
C GLN A 819 12.75 17.57 -34.58
N ALA A 820 12.83 16.96 -33.40
CA ALA A 820 13.97 16.12 -33.03
C ALA A 820 14.09 14.86 -33.90
N LEU A 821 12.98 14.17 -34.18
CA LEU A 821 12.91 13.03 -35.10
C LEU A 821 13.37 13.40 -36.51
N THR A 822 12.99 14.59 -36.98
CA THR A 822 13.44 15.12 -38.28
C THR A 822 14.95 15.34 -38.29
N LYS A 823 15.49 15.98 -37.24
CA LYS A 823 16.93 16.28 -37.11
C LYS A 823 17.79 15.01 -37.08
N CYS A 824 17.33 13.92 -36.46
CA CYS A 824 18.06 12.65 -36.42
C CYS A 824 17.80 11.72 -37.61
N LYS A 825 17.07 12.18 -38.64
CA LYS A 825 16.74 11.41 -39.85
C LYS A 825 16.02 10.09 -39.53
N ALA A 826 14.95 10.17 -38.73
CA ALA A 826 14.13 9.00 -38.41
C ALA A 826 13.35 8.46 -39.64
N GLY A 827 13.01 9.32 -40.62
CA GLY A 827 12.21 8.99 -41.81
C GLY A 827 12.63 7.69 -42.54
N PRO A 828 13.88 7.55 -43.02
CA PRO A 828 14.33 6.36 -43.74
C PRO A 828 14.22 5.07 -42.90
N ILE A 829 14.44 5.19 -41.59
CA ILE A 829 14.45 4.06 -40.67
C ILE A 829 13.02 3.57 -40.48
N LEU A 830 12.08 4.50 -40.24
CA LEU A 830 10.66 4.20 -40.12
C LEU A 830 10.12 3.59 -41.42
N ILE A 831 10.49 4.13 -42.58
CA ILE A 831 10.09 3.58 -43.89
C ILE A 831 10.57 2.13 -44.04
N LYS A 832 11.81 1.82 -43.65
CA LYS A 832 12.32 0.44 -43.65
C LYS A 832 11.49 -0.47 -42.73
N LEU A 833 11.10 0.03 -41.55
CA LEU A 833 10.35 -0.73 -40.55
C LEU A 833 8.89 -1.00 -40.95
N LEU A 834 8.33 -0.29 -41.94
CA LEU A 834 7.03 -0.62 -42.52
C LEU A 834 7.01 -2.01 -43.19
N SER A 835 8.17 -2.56 -43.55
CA SER A 835 8.31 -3.92 -44.08
C SER A 835 8.82 -4.93 -43.05
N SER A 836 8.77 -4.59 -41.75
CA SER A 836 9.12 -5.51 -40.66
C SER A 836 8.23 -6.75 -40.68
N PRO A 837 8.71 -7.94 -40.28
CA PRO A 837 7.85 -9.12 -40.11
C PRO A 837 6.93 -9.02 -38.87
N VAL A 838 7.10 -7.99 -38.02
CA VAL A 838 6.31 -7.78 -36.81
C VAL A 838 5.29 -6.67 -37.02
N ASP A 839 4.01 -7.04 -36.96
CA ASP A 839 2.88 -6.17 -37.23
C ASP A 839 2.81 -4.95 -36.29
N ASP A 840 3.13 -5.13 -35.00
CA ASP A 840 3.20 -4.03 -34.03
C ASP A 840 4.23 -2.97 -34.44
N VAL A 841 5.36 -3.39 -35.02
CA VAL A 841 6.41 -2.49 -35.50
C VAL A 841 5.92 -1.74 -36.74
N GLN A 842 5.26 -2.41 -37.67
CA GLN A 842 4.67 -1.77 -38.87
C GLN A 842 3.62 -0.72 -38.47
N SER A 843 2.73 -1.08 -37.54
CA SER A 843 1.66 -0.23 -37.02
C SER A 843 2.22 1.03 -36.35
N ARG A 844 3.17 0.87 -35.42
CA ARG A 844 3.80 2.00 -34.72
C ARG A 844 4.66 2.87 -35.63
N ALA A 845 5.39 2.27 -36.57
CA ALA A 845 6.15 3.01 -37.57
C ALA A 845 5.24 3.89 -38.44
N SER A 846 4.06 3.40 -38.80
CA SER A 846 3.05 4.17 -39.55
C SER A 846 2.57 5.40 -38.77
N ILE A 847 2.29 5.26 -37.47
CA ILE A 847 1.90 6.37 -36.58
C ILE A 847 3.01 7.43 -36.53
N ILE A 848 4.24 7.01 -36.20
CA ILE A 848 5.36 7.95 -36.06
C ILE A 848 5.66 8.66 -37.39
N LEU A 849 5.54 7.96 -38.52
CA LEU A 849 5.72 8.54 -39.86
C LEU A 849 4.62 9.56 -40.18
N SER A 850 3.37 9.28 -39.79
CA SER A 850 2.26 10.23 -39.88
C SER A 850 2.49 11.49 -39.04
N ASP A 851 3.00 11.34 -37.82
CA ASP A 851 3.36 12.48 -36.96
C ASP A 851 4.50 13.29 -37.57
N LEU A 852 5.51 12.61 -38.13
CA LEU A 852 6.64 13.25 -38.78
C LEU A 852 6.22 14.07 -40.02
N ALA A 853 5.21 13.59 -40.76
CA ALA A 853 4.64 14.27 -41.91
C ALA A 853 3.92 15.58 -41.56
N CYS A 854 3.55 15.80 -40.29
CA CYS A 854 2.97 17.08 -39.85
C CYS A 854 3.99 18.24 -39.79
N VAL A 855 5.29 17.96 -39.91
CA VAL A 855 6.35 18.98 -39.96
C VAL A 855 6.49 19.51 -41.38
N GLU A 856 6.59 20.83 -41.53
CA GLU A 856 6.74 21.49 -42.83
C GLU A 856 7.92 20.92 -43.64
N GLY A 857 7.64 20.49 -44.87
CA GLY A 857 8.62 19.90 -45.80
C GLY A 857 8.87 18.40 -45.63
N ASN A 858 8.37 17.77 -44.56
CA ASN A 858 8.61 16.33 -44.35
C ASN A 858 7.74 15.43 -45.24
N GLN A 859 6.55 15.88 -45.65
CA GLN A 859 5.71 15.13 -46.59
C GLN A 859 6.46 14.84 -47.90
N GLU A 860 7.17 15.83 -48.45
CA GLU A 860 7.97 15.68 -49.66
C GLU A 860 9.21 14.81 -49.42
N LEU A 861 9.87 14.96 -48.27
CA LEU A 861 11.05 14.16 -47.93
C LEU A 861 10.71 12.67 -47.80
N ILE A 862 9.61 12.34 -47.10
CA ILE A 862 9.14 10.96 -46.95
C ILE A 862 8.80 10.36 -48.32
N ALA A 863 8.18 11.13 -49.21
CA ALA A 863 7.88 10.69 -50.56
C ALA A 863 9.15 10.47 -51.41
N GLN A 864 10.14 11.36 -51.31
CA GLN A 864 11.45 11.21 -51.98
C GLN A 864 12.21 9.94 -51.52
N GLU A 865 11.99 9.53 -50.27
CA GLU A 865 12.57 8.31 -49.70
C GLU A 865 11.74 7.05 -49.98
N ASN A 866 10.76 7.13 -50.89
CA ASN A 866 9.87 6.04 -51.27
C ASN A 866 8.99 5.52 -50.12
N GLY A 867 8.58 6.39 -49.18
CA GLY A 867 7.75 6.00 -48.03
C GLY A 867 6.31 5.64 -48.37
N ILE A 868 5.79 6.07 -49.53
CA ILE A 868 4.39 5.83 -49.93
C ILE A 868 4.19 4.36 -50.34
N THR A 869 5.12 3.75 -51.08
CA THR A 869 4.95 2.38 -51.56
C THR A 869 4.84 1.35 -50.43
N PRO A 870 5.70 1.35 -49.38
CA PRO A 870 5.53 0.44 -48.25
C PRO A 870 4.24 0.68 -47.46
N LEU A 871 3.79 1.93 -47.31
CA LEU A 871 2.49 2.22 -46.69
C LEU A 871 1.32 1.65 -47.48
N VAL A 872 1.38 1.71 -48.82
CA VAL A 872 0.38 1.09 -49.69
C VAL A 872 0.43 -0.44 -49.60
N ALA A 873 1.62 -1.04 -49.54
CA ALA A 873 1.76 -2.48 -49.35
C ALA A 873 1.14 -2.97 -48.03
N LEU A 874 1.19 -2.17 -46.96
CA LEU A 874 0.53 -2.48 -45.69
C LEU A 874 -1.00 -2.53 -45.78
N LEU A 875 -1.61 -1.99 -46.85
CA LEU A 875 -3.06 -2.14 -47.09
C LEU A 875 -3.45 -3.59 -47.44
N GLU A 876 -2.50 -4.51 -47.62
CA GLU A 876 -2.78 -5.93 -47.78
C GLU A 876 -2.81 -6.70 -46.45
N SER A 877 -2.55 -6.03 -45.31
CA SER A 877 -2.52 -6.66 -43.99
C SER A 877 -3.88 -7.21 -43.57
N GLU A 878 -3.89 -8.35 -42.88
CA GLU A 878 -5.10 -8.93 -42.28
C GLU A 878 -5.47 -8.26 -40.93
N LEU A 879 -4.58 -7.43 -40.37
CA LEU A 879 -4.77 -6.82 -39.06
C LEU A 879 -5.33 -5.40 -39.15
N GLU A 880 -6.50 -5.18 -38.55
CA GLU A 880 -7.22 -3.91 -38.59
C GLU A 880 -6.38 -2.72 -38.07
N ASP A 881 -5.62 -2.90 -37.00
CA ASP A 881 -4.80 -1.82 -36.41
C ASP A 881 -3.70 -1.35 -37.38
N VAL A 882 -3.07 -2.28 -38.10
CA VAL A 882 -2.06 -1.96 -39.12
C VAL A 882 -2.71 -1.21 -40.27
N LEU A 883 -3.87 -1.69 -40.76
CA LEU A 883 -4.63 -1.05 -41.83
C LEU A 883 -5.03 0.38 -41.46
N VAL A 884 -5.64 0.58 -40.29
CA VAL A 884 -6.10 1.90 -39.84
C VAL A 884 -4.94 2.89 -39.75
N ASN A 885 -3.78 2.46 -39.24
CA ASN A 885 -2.62 3.32 -39.08
C ASN A 885 -1.94 3.64 -40.42
N ALA A 886 -1.82 2.66 -41.33
CA ALA A 886 -1.31 2.88 -42.68
C ALA A 886 -2.21 3.84 -43.47
N VAL A 887 -3.53 3.64 -43.42
CA VAL A 887 -4.54 4.50 -44.05
C VAL A 887 -4.43 5.95 -43.52
N ASN A 888 -4.32 6.12 -42.20
CA ASN A 888 -4.16 7.45 -41.61
C ASN A 888 -2.82 8.11 -41.99
N ALA A 889 -1.73 7.36 -42.07
CA ALA A 889 -0.44 7.90 -42.52
C ALA A 889 -0.50 8.38 -43.98
N ILE A 890 -1.14 7.60 -44.87
CA ILE A 890 -1.38 8.00 -46.26
C ILE A 890 -2.21 9.28 -46.33
N ARG A 891 -3.27 9.39 -45.52
CA ARG A 891 -4.08 10.62 -45.42
C ARG A 891 -3.21 11.83 -45.11
N VAL A 892 -2.43 11.78 -44.03
CA VAL A 892 -1.61 12.91 -43.58
C VAL A 892 -0.54 13.24 -44.60
N LEU A 893 0.06 12.26 -45.28
CA LEU A 893 1.02 12.52 -46.36
C LEU A 893 0.40 13.20 -47.60
N CYS A 894 -0.89 13.00 -47.84
CA CYS A 894 -1.58 13.55 -49.01
C CYS A 894 -2.31 14.87 -48.72
N GLU A 895 -2.58 15.21 -47.47
CA GLU A 895 -3.23 16.47 -47.10
C GLU A 895 -2.47 17.66 -47.69
N ASN A 896 -3.16 18.42 -48.55
CA ASN A 896 -2.62 19.56 -49.30
C ASN A 896 -1.37 19.27 -50.18
N ASN A 897 -1.02 18.01 -50.43
CA ASN A 897 0.18 17.64 -51.19
C ASN A 897 -0.17 16.96 -52.52
N ARG A 898 -0.08 17.69 -53.64
CA ARG A 898 -0.47 17.15 -54.96
C ARG A 898 0.42 15.98 -55.41
N THR A 899 1.73 16.08 -55.19
CA THR A 899 2.70 15.05 -55.62
C THR A 899 2.43 13.72 -54.93
N ASN A 900 2.21 13.75 -53.62
CA ASN A 900 1.95 12.53 -52.84
C ASN A 900 0.64 11.87 -53.25
N LYS A 901 -0.39 12.66 -53.59
CA LYS A 901 -1.66 12.13 -54.14
C LYS A 901 -1.44 11.32 -55.42
N THR A 902 -0.60 11.82 -56.34
CA THR A 902 -0.25 11.09 -57.57
C THR A 902 0.51 9.81 -57.26
N LEU A 903 1.49 9.86 -56.36
CA LEU A 903 2.30 8.70 -55.98
C LEU A 903 1.47 7.56 -55.34
N VAL A 904 0.43 7.88 -54.55
CA VAL A 904 -0.49 6.86 -54.01
C VAL A 904 -1.24 6.13 -55.12
N ALA A 905 -1.67 6.86 -56.16
CA ALA A 905 -2.33 6.26 -57.32
C ALA A 905 -1.37 5.40 -58.15
N GLU A 906 -0.14 5.87 -58.37
CA GLU A 906 0.91 5.11 -59.08
C GLU A 906 1.30 3.82 -58.34
N ALA A 907 1.25 3.84 -57.00
CA ALA A 907 1.48 2.67 -56.15
C ALA A 907 0.26 1.73 -56.05
N GLN A 908 -0.83 1.99 -56.79
CA GLN A 908 -2.08 1.20 -56.76
C GLN A 908 -2.81 1.21 -55.41
N GLY A 909 -2.60 2.24 -54.58
CA GLY A 909 -3.22 2.32 -53.25
C GLY A 909 -4.69 2.73 -53.25
N LEU A 910 -5.25 3.18 -54.38
CA LEU A 910 -6.64 3.64 -54.44
C LEU A 910 -7.67 2.50 -54.47
N GLU A 911 -7.34 1.35 -55.08
CA GLU A 911 -8.22 0.18 -55.13
C GLU A 911 -8.48 -0.41 -53.73
N PRO A 912 -7.46 -0.73 -52.90
CA PRO A 912 -7.67 -1.22 -51.53
C PRO A 912 -8.48 -0.25 -50.66
N LEU A 913 -8.29 1.06 -50.82
CA LEU A 913 -9.07 2.07 -50.10
C LEU A 913 -10.57 2.00 -50.47
N VAL A 914 -10.93 1.67 -51.71
CA VAL A 914 -12.35 1.51 -52.07
C VAL A 914 -12.93 0.23 -51.47
N GLU A 915 -12.16 -0.86 -51.45
CA GLU A 915 -12.59 -2.12 -50.83
C GLU A 915 -12.91 -1.95 -49.34
N PHE A 916 -12.07 -1.22 -48.61
CA PHE A 916 -12.23 -0.95 -47.17
C PHE A 916 -13.49 -0.17 -46.79
N LEU A 917 -14.13 0.54 -47.73
CA LEU A 917 -15.43 1.16 -47.49
C LEU A 917 -16.54 0.15 -47.24
N THR A 918 -16.35 -1.12 -47.62
CA THR A 918 -17.37 -2.18 -47.53
C THR A 918 -17.10 -3.19 -46.41
N VAL A 919 -15.93 -3.13 -45.77
CA VAL A 919 -15.54 -4.01 -44.66
C VAL A 919 -16.38 -3.70 -43.42
N ASP A 920 -16.74 -4.71 -42.62
CA ASP A 920 -17.52 -4.55 -41.37
C ASP A 920 -16.68 -4.01 -40.20
N SER A 921 -16.03 -2.87 -40.41
CA SER A 921 -15.38 -2.09 -39.35
C SER A 921 -15.69 -0.60 -39.51
N ALA A 922 -16.37 -0.04 -38.51
CA ALA A 922 -16.66 1.39 -38.49
C ALA A 922 -15.40 2.27 -38.33
N ILE A 923 -14.35 1.74 -37.69
CA ILE A 923 -13.09 2.48 -37.47
C ILE A 923 -12.34 2.59 -38.80
N LEU A 924 -12.14 1.46 -39.47
CA LEU A 924 -11.47 1.41 -40.77
C LEU A 924 -12.27 2.13 -41.85
N GLN A 925 -13.59 1.97 -41.92
CA GLN A 925 -14.45 2.72 -42.84
C GLN A 925 -14.30 4.24 -42.67
N ALA A 926 -14.29 4.74 -41.42
CA ALA A 926 -14.15 6.16 -41.14
C ALA A 926 -12.76 6.70 -41.51
N ALA A 927 -11.69 5.97 -41.18
CA ALA A 927 -10.32 6.33 -41.54
C ALA A 927 -10.14 6.33 -43.07
N THR A 928 -10.68 5.32 -43.74
CA THR A 928 -10.64 5.16 -45.20
C THR A 928 -11.38 6.29 -45.90
N ALA A 929 -12.60 6.61 -45.49
CA ALA A 929 -13.35 7.72 -46.07
C ALA A 929 -12.63 9.07 -45.87
N ALA A 930 -12.03 9.30 -44.71
CA ALA A 930 -11.21 10.48 -44.48
C ALA A 930 -9.97 10.54 -45.41
N THR A 931 -9.37 9.38 -45.68
CA THR A 931 -8.22 9.25 -46.57
C THR A 931 -8.60 9.50 -48.03
N ILE A 932 -9.73 8.93 -48.48
CA ILE A 932 -10.32 9.19 -49.80
C ILE A 932 -10.57 10.69 -49.98
N ALA A 933 -11.10 11.38 -48.97
CA ALA A 933 -11.28 12.83 -49.03
C ALA A 933 -9.95 13.56 -49.27
N ALA A 934 -8.90 13.21 -48.53
CA ALA A 934 -7.57 13.82 -48.68
C ALA A 934 -6.94 13.55 -50.07
N VAL A 935 -6.99 12.30 -50.56
CA VAL A 935 -6.39 11.93 -51.85
C VAL A 935 -7.17 12.45 -53.06
N ALA A 936 -8.49 12.67 -52.91
CA ALA A 936 -9.35 13.20 -53.97
C ALA A 936 -9.37 14.74 -54.03
N SER A 937 -9.22 15.41 -52.88
CA SER A 937 -9.39 16.85 -52.77
C SER A 937 -8.48 17.61 -53.76
N GLY A 938 -9.09 18.36 -54.67
CA GLY A 938 -8.39 19.16 -55.69
C GLY A 938 -7.54 18.36 -56.70
N HIS A 939 -7.76 17.05 -56.83
CA HIS A 939 -6.96 16.16 -57.67
C HIS A 939 -7.81 15.32 -58.63
N GLU A 940 -8.10 15.87 -59.81
CA GLU A 940 -9.05 15.30 -60.79
C GLU A 940 -8.75 13.86 -61.23
N GLU A 941 -7.48 13.49 -61.41
CA GLU A 941 -7.10 12.13 -61.81
C GLU A 941 -7.51 11.10 -60.74
N ASN A 942 -7.07 11.28 -59.49
CA ASN A 942 -7.52 10.47 -58.35
C ASN A 942 -9.03 10.42 -58.18
N GLN A 943 -9.75 11.55 -58.35
CA GLN A 943 -11.22 11.54 -58.30
C GLN A 943 -11.80 10.57 -59.35
N ASN A 944 -11.26 10.60 -60.57
CA ASN A 944 -11.70 9.72 -61.65
C ASN A 944 -11.32 8.26 -61.42
N ILE A 945 -10.11 7.98 -60.91
CA ILE A 945 -9.67 6.61 -60.57
C ILE A 945 -10.57 6.04 -59.47
N LEU A 946 -10.78 6.76 -58.37
CA LEU A 946 -11.68 6.34 -57.28
C LEU A 946 -13.10 6.07 -57.77
N LEU A 947 -13.58 6.86 -58.74
CA LEU A 947 -14.87 6.62 -59.36
C LEU A 947 -14.86 5.33 -60.19
N ASP A 948 -13.79 5.08 -60.95
CA ASP A 948 -13.63 3.91 -61.80
C ASP A 948 -13.49 2.61 -60.98
N GLU A 949 -12.86 2.69 -59.80
CA GLU A 949 -12.83 1.61 -58.79
C GLU A 949 -14.18 1.42 -58.05
N GLY A 950 -15.16 2.31 -58.27
CA GLY A 950 -16.52 2.13 -57.76
C GLY A 950 -16.80 2.73 -56.38
N ALA A 951 -16.01 3.68 -55.89
CA ALA A 951 -16.16 4.29 -54.56
C ALA A 951 -17.54 4.93 -54.29
N ALA A 952 -18.24 5.36 -55.34
CA ALA A 952 -19.46 6.16 -55.20
C ALA A 952 -20.59 5.45 -54.43
N LYS A 953 -20.82 4.16 -54.70
CA LYS A 953 -21.92 3.40 -54.07
C LYS A 953 -21.62 3.09 -52.60
N PRO A 954 -20.45 2.52 -52.22
CA PRO A 954 -20.09 2.33 -50.82
C PRO A 954 -20.18 3.61 -50.00
N LEU A 955 -19.69 4.76 -50.50
CA LEU A 955 -19.79 6.04 -49.81
C LEU A 955 -21.25 6.44 -49.52
N VAL A 956 -22.14 6.31 -50.49
CA VAL A 956 -23.57 6.60 -50.30
C VAL A 956 -24.21 5.66 -49.29
N ASP A 957 -23.85 4.38 -49.31
CA ASP A 957 -24.37 3.38 -48.37
C ASP A 957 -23.88 3.61 -46.93
N LEU A 958 -22.63 4.04 -46.75
CA LEU A 958 -22.10 4.47 -45.44
C LEU A 958 -22.85 5.67 -44.87
N ILE A 959 -23.21 6.66 -45.70
CA ILE A 959 -24.01 7.83 -45.26
C ILE A 959 -25.43 7.38 -44.83
N LYS A 960 -26.02 6.38 -45.48
CA LYS A 960 -27.34 5.81 -45.08
C LYS A 960 -27.31 5.13 -43.72
N GLY A 961 -26.13 4.70 -43.27
CA GLY A 961 -25.89 3.95 -42.04
C GLY A 961 -26.35 4.65 -40.74
N ARG A 962 -25.88 4.12 -39.61
CA ARG A 962 -26.22 4.61 -38.27
C ARG A 962 -25.07 5.28 -37.53
N ASN A 963 -23.82 4.98 -37.90
CA ASN A 963 -22.65 5.53 -37.22
C ASN A 963 -22.35 6.95 -37.71
N VAL A 964 -22.62 7.94 -36.86
CA VAL A 964 -22.49 9.38 -37.20
C VAL A 964 -21.07 9.73 -37.66
N ARG A 965 -20.03 9.18 -37.02
CA ARG A 965 -18.62 9.46 -37.39
C ARG A 965 -18.33 8.99 -38.82
N VAL A 966 -18.78 7.78 -39.16
CA VAL A 966 -18.62 7.21 -40.51
C VAL A 966 -19.40 8.04 -41.54
N GLN A 967 -20.64 8.44 -41.21
CA GLN A 967 -21.47 9.25 -42.10
C GLN A 967 -20.80 10.59 -42.46
N VAL A 968 -20.23 11.28 -41.48
CA VAL A 968 -19.55 12.56 -41.69
C VAL A 968 -18.31 12.38 -42.57
N LYS A 969 -17.47 11.37 -42.29
CA LYS A 969 -16.27 11.12 -43.11
C LYS A 969 -16.62 10.68 -44.54
N ALA A 970 -17.66 9.87 -44.73
CA ALA A 970 -18.15 9.48 -46.05
C ALA A 970 -18.74 10.66 -46.84
N ALA A 971 -19.45 11.58 -46.17
CA ALA A 971 -19.94 12.81 -46.80
C ALA A 971 -18.80 13.74 -47.21
N ASN A 972 -17.72 13.84 -46.42
CA ASN A 972 -16.51 14.60 -46.79
C ASN A 972 -15.75 13.97 -47.98
N ALA A 973 -15.68 12.65 -48.04
CA ALA A 973 -15.10 11.93 -49.19
C ALA A 973 -15.90 12.22 -50.47
N LEU A 974 -17.23 12.13 -50.38
CA LEU A 974 -18.15 12.46 -51.47
C LEU A 974 -17.98 13.91 -51.92
N GLU A 975 -17.94 14.86 -50.97
CA GLU A 975 -17.68 16.27 -51.25
C GLU A 975 -16.40 16.42 -52.07
N SER A 976 -15.28 15.90 -51.55
CA SER A 976 -13.97 16.01 -52.17
C SER A 976 -13.88 15.36 -53.55
N MET A 977 -14.63 14.28 -53.79
CA MET A 977 -14.74 13.66 -55.11
C MET A 977 -15.62 14.47 -56.08
N ALA A 978 -16.70 15.09 -55.59
CA ALA A 978 -17.63 15.85 -56.40
C ALA A 978 -17.16 17.27 -56.71
N THR A 979 -16.31 17.87 -55.87
CA THR A 979 -15.82 19.24 -56.06
C THR A 979 -15.13 19.38 -57.42
N ASN A 980 -15.66 20.25 -58.27
CA ASN A 980 -15.17 20.54 -59.62
C ASN A 980 -15.03 19.33 -60.57
N ASN A 981 -15.77 18.24 -60.33
CA ASN A 981 -15.72 17.03 -61.17
C ASN A 981 -17.12 16.58 -61.60
N ALA A 982 -17.48 16.91 -62.85
CA ALA A 982 -18.80 16.60 -63.40
C ALA A 982 -19.08 15.09 -63.50
N ARG A 983 -18.04 14.26 -63.69
CA ARG A 983 -18.18 12.80 -63.80
C ARG A 983 -18.59 12.20 -62.45
N CYS A 984 -17.89 12.58 -61.39
CA CYS A 984 -18.22 12.18 -60.02
C CYS A 984 -19.58 12.72 -59.57
N GLN A 985 -19.88 14.00 -59.85
CA GLN A 985 -21.19 14.60 -59.55
C GLN A 985 -22.33 13.79 -60.17
N LYS A 986 -22.22 13.45 -61.46
CA LYS A 986 -23.22 12.64 -62.15
C LYS A 986 -23.40 11.26 -61.50
N ALA A 987 -22.30 10.57 -61.18
CA ALA A 987 -22.37 9.25 -60.56
C ALA A 987 -23.06 9.26 -59.18
N PHE A 988 -22.78 10.26 -58.35
CA PHE A 988 -23.47 10.42 -57.06
C PHE A 988 -24.94 10.81 -57.21
N LEU A 989 -25.29 11.62 -58.21
CA LEU A 989 -26.68 11.94 -58.52
C LEU A 989 -27.47 10.71 -58.98
N ASP A 990 -26.88 9.87 -59.83
CA ASP A 990 -27.50 8.62 -60.30
C ASP A 990 -27.76 7.62 -59.14
N LEU A 991 -27.06 7.78 -58.01
CA LEU A 991 -27.24 7.02 -56.77
C LEU A 991 -28.19 7.67 -55.74
N ASP A 992 -28.90 8.74 -56.11
CA ASP A 992 -29.80 9.50 -55.22
C ASP A 992 -29.08 10.08 -53.97
N ALA A 993 -27.76 10.31 -54.03
CA ALA A 993 -26.96 10.80 -52.90
C ALA A 993 -27.51 12.08 -52.23
N PRO A 994 -28.05 13.08 -52.98
CA PRO A 994 -28.61 14.27 -52.34
C PRO A 994 -29.73 13.97 -51.33
N LYS A 995 -30.64 13.02 -51.62
CA LYS A 995 -31.72 12.65 -50.69
C LYS A 995 -31.17 12.03 -49.40
N VAL A 996 -30.07 11.28 -49.50
CA VAL A 996 -29.41 10.64 -48.37
C VAL A 996 -28.73 11.71 -47.49
N LEU A 997 -28.07 12.70 -48.11
CA LEU A 997 -27.39 13.79 -47.41
C LEU A 997 -28.35 14.70 -46.61
N LEU A 998 -29.62 14.85 -47.04
CA LEU A 998 -30.64 15.59 -46.28
C LEU A 998 -30.87 15.04 -44.87
N LYS A 999 -30.55 13.76 -44.62
CA LYS A 999 -30.61 13.16 -43.27
C LYS A 999 -29.60 13.82 -42.32
N LEU A 1000 -28.43 14.24 -42.83
CA LEU A 1000 -27.38 14.88 -42.04
C LEU A 1000 -27.77 16.30 -41.63
N LEU A 1001 -28.47 17.04 -42.50
CA LEU A 1001 -28.98 18.38 -42.22
C LEU A 1001 -30.00 18.45 -41.06
N LYS A 1002 -30.59 17.30 -40.70
CA LYS A 1002 -31.55 17.18 -39.59
C LYS A 1002 -30.91 16.69 -38.29
N ASN A 1003 -29.58 16.54 -38.26
CA ASN A 1003 -28.86 16.11 -37.06
C ASN A 1003 -28.78 17.25 -36.05
N ILE A 1004 -28.70 16.90 -34.76
CA ILE A 1004 -28.57 17.88 -33.67
C ILE A 1004 -27.15 18.49 -33.65
N SER A 1005 -26.14 17.73 -34.09
CA SER A 1005 -24.76 18.21 -34.17
C SER A 1005 -24.58 19.18 -35.34
N GLU A 1006 -24.03 20.35 -35.03
CA GLU A 1006 -23.68 21.41 -35.97
C GLU A 1006 -22.67 20.93 -37.03
N GLU A 1007 -21.59 20.28 -36.61
CA GLU A 1007 -20.54 19.75 -37.49
C GLU A 1007 -21.09 18.75 -38.53
N VAL A 1008 -22.06 17.92 -38.12
CA VAL A 1008 -22.71 16.95 -39.02
C VAL A 1008 -23.55 17.66 -40.08
N ARG A 1009 -24.25 18.73 -39.71
CA ARG A 1009 -25.05 19.54 -40.64
C ARG A 1009 -24.16 20.29 -41.62
N GLU A 1010 -23.08 20.90 -41.14
CA GLU A 1010 -22.07 21.57 -41.97
C GLU A 1010 -21.55 20.65 -43.07
N GLN A 1011 -21.08 19.46 -42.69
CA GLN A 1011 -20.53 18.52 -43.65
C GLN A 1011 -21.57 18.04 -44.67
N GLY A 1012 -22.82 17.85 -44.24
CA GLY A 1012 -23.94 17.52 -45.13
C GLY A 1012 -24.25 18.63 -46.13
N ALA A 1013 -24.19 19.89 -45.71
CA ALA A 1013 -24.39 21.06 -46.55
C ALA A 1013 -23.27 21.21 -47.59
N CYS A 1014 -22.00 21.13 -47.17
CA CYS A 1014 -20.86 21.22 -48.09
C CYS A 1014 -20.90 20.15 -49.18
N ALA A 1015 -21.27 18.92 -48.82
CA ALA A 1015 -21.44 17.82 -49.77
C ALA A 1015 -22.56 18.10 -50.79
N LEU A 1016 -23.72 18.62 -50.34
CA LEU A 1016 -24.81 19.02 -51.23
C LEU A 1016 -24.40 20.15 -52.18
N TRP A 1017 -23.64 21.13 -51.67
CA TRP A 1017 -23.12 22.22 -52.47
C TRP A 1017 -22.14 21.74 -53.54
N SER A 1018 -21.20 20.85 -53.19
CA SER A 1018 -20.28 20.26 -54.16
C SER A 1018 -20.99 19.45 -55.25
N LEU A 1019 -22.13 18.81 -54.94
CA LEU A 1019 -22.99 18.14 -55.92
C LEU A 1019 -23.78 19.10 -56.81
N SER A 1020 -23.90 20.37 -56.45
CA SER A 1020 -24.68 21.35 -57.22
C SER A 1020 -23.96 21.82 -58.50
N GLY A 1021 -22.65 21.62 -58.57
CA GLY A 1021 -21.81 21.93 -59.72
C GLY A 1021 -21.40 23.41 -59.84
N GLY A 1022 -20.45 23.70 -60.73
CA GLY A 1022 -19.91 25.05 -60.93
C GLY A 1022 -20.80 25.98 -61.76
N THR A 1023 -20.67 27.29 -61.56
CA THR A 1023 -21.54 28.37 -62.09
C THR A 1023 -21.64 28.51 -63.62
N LYS A 1024 -20.88 27.75 -64.41
CA LYS A 1024 -20.93 27.80 -65.88
C LYS A 1024 -21.74 26.63 -66.45
N GLY A 1025 -23.07 26.78 -66.45
CA GLY A 1025 -23.98 25.97 -67.27
C GLY A 1025 -24.92 24.99 -66.55
N THR A 1026 -24.91 24.91 -65.21
CA THR A 1026 -25.61 23.88 -64.41
C THR A 1026 -26.85 24.38 -63.65
N ASN A 1027 -27.58 25.38 -64.17
CA ASN A 1027 -28.79 25.89 -63.52
C ASN A 1027 -29.84 24.79 -63.20
N THR A 1028 -29.85 23.67 -63.92
CA THR A 1028 -30.75 22.54 -63.68
C THR A 1028 -30.38 21.71 -62.46
N GLN A 1029 -29.09 21.53 -62.18
CA GLN A 1029 -28.59 20.69 -61.09
C GLN A 1029 -28.67 21.44 -59.75
N GLN A 1030 -28.28 22.72 -59.74
CA GLN A 1030 -28.46 23.61 -58.58
C GLN A 1030 -29.95 23.76 -58.22
N LYS A 1031 -30.81 23.93 -59.23
CA LYS A 1031 -32.26 23.99 -59.03
C LYS A 1031 -32.81 22.69 -58.45
N TYR A 1032 -32.39 21.53 -58.96
CA TYR A 1032 -32.79 20.24 -58.41
C TYR A 1032 -32.40 20.08 -56.93
N ILE A 1033 -31.15 20.42 -56.58
CA ILE A 1033 -30.68 20.33 -55.19
C ILE A 1033 -31.43 21.31 -54.27
N ALA A 1034 -31.70 22.53 -54.73
CA ALA A 1034 -32.50 23.50 -53.99
C ALA A 1034 -33.95 23.02 -53.78
N GLU A 1035 -34.57 22.41 -54.80
CA GLU A 1035 -35.93 21.87 -54.74
C GLU A 1035 -36.07 20.73 -53.73
N ILE A 1036 -35.12 19.78 -53.72
CA ILE A 1036 -35.15 18.65 -52.78
C ILE A 1036 -34.77 19.05 -51.34
N THR A 1037 -33.89 20.04 -51.17
CA THR A 1037 -33.50 20.53 -49.84
C THR A 1037 -34.66 21.26 -49.18
N GLY A 1038 -35.40 22.04 -49.97
CA GLY A 1038 -36.60 22.73 -49.52
C GLY A 1038 -36.31 24.02 -48.75
N ILE A 1039 -37.17 25.02 -48.97
CA ILE A 1039 -36.98 26.38 -48.44
C ILE A 1039 -36.91 26.44 -46.91
N THR A 1040 -37.55 25.49 -46.21
CA THR A 1040 -37.58 25.44 -44.75
C THR A 1040 -36.22 25.08 -44.16
N LEU A 1041 -35.52 24.09 -44.73
CA LEU A 1041 -34.19 23.68 -44.29
C LEU A 1041 -33.14 24.75 -44.66
N ILE A 1042 -33.25 25.33 -45.86
CA ILE A 1042 -32.38 26.45 -46.27
C ILE A 1042 -32.55 27.65 -45.34
N HIS A 1043 -33.80 28.01 -45.00
CA HIS A 1043 -34.07 29.08 -44.04
C HIS A 1043 -33.57 28.74 -42.63
N GLN A 1044 -33.64 27.47 -42.20
CA GLN A 1044 -33.06 27.04 -40.94
C GLN A 1044 -31.54 27.21 -40.93
N MET A 1045 -30.85 26.78 -41.99
CA MET A 1045 -29.38 26.95 -42.12
C MET A 1045 -28.98 28.43 -42.10
N LEU A 1046 -29.73 29.31 -42.77
CA LEU A 1046 -29.48 30.76 -42.78
C LEU A 1046 -29.73 31.45 -41.43
N LEU A 1047 -30.49 30.83 -40.53
CA LEU A 1047 -30.74 31.34 -39.18
C LEU A 1047 -29.74 30.82 -38.15
N GLU A 1048 -28.87 29.88 -38.53
CA GLU A 1048 -27.84 29.34 -37.64
C GLU A 1048 -26.60 30.25 -37.58
N SER A 1049 -25.87 30.19 -36.47
CA SER A 1049 -24.76 31.10 -36.17
C SER A 1049 -23.43 30.73 -36.82
N THR A 1050 -23.39 29.71 -37.69
CA THR A 1050 -22.13 29.17 -38.21
C THR A 1050 -21.77 29.78 -39.55
N GLU A 1051 -20.57 30.35 -39.63
CA GLU A 1051 -20.08 31.03 -40.83
C GLU A 1051 -20.03 30.08 -42.05
N LYS A 1052 -19.76 28.80 -41.82
CA LYS A 1052 -19.75 27.77 -42.88
C LYS A 1052 -21.14 27.50 -43.44
N LEU A 1053 -22.15 27.28 -42.60
CA LEU A 1053 -23.54 27.08 -43.07
C LEU A 1053 -24.12 28.32 -43.73
N LEU A 1054 -23.65 29.51 -43.37
CA LEU A 1054 -24.02 30.76 -44.03
C LEU A 1054 -23.36 30.94 -45.40
N THR A 1055 -22.13 30.42 -45.55
CA THR A 1055 -21.36 30.51 -46.79
C THR A 1055 -21.81 29.51 -47.85
N VAL A 1056 -22.23 28.32 -47.40
CA VAL A 1056 -22.73 27.20 -48.20
C VAL A 1056 -24.22 27.38 -48.50
#